data_AF-A0A2L0GKJ9-F1
#
_entry.id   AF-A0A2L0GKJ9-F1
#
_cell.length_a   1.000
_cell.length_b   1.000
_cell.length_c   1.000
_cell.angle_alpha   90.00
_cell.angle_beta   90.00
_cell.angle_gamma   90.00
#
_symmetry.space_group_name_H-M   'P 1'
#
loop_
_entity.id
_entity.type
_entity.pdbx_description
1 polymer ?
#
loop_
_entity_poly.entity_id
_entity_poly.type
_entity_poly.pdbx_seq_one_letter_code
_entity_poly.pdbx_strand_id
1 'polypeptide(L)'
;MIAEIGLAALWLAAALAVLQMVSGGFALRSADGAPNPLAIYARPAAVVQAVLAVLAFLMLLWAFAITDLSIKLVATNSHSMKPLIYKLTGTWGNHEGSMLLWVGVLAASGGLLAGFEKRLPERTMGATLAVQGFVALGFYAFLLLSSNPFERLPVPAAEGTGLNPLLQDIGLAIHPPTLYAGYVGLSVAFSLAMGALLTREVNPAFARVMRPWVLGAWVLLTFGITAGSYWAYYELGWGGWWFWDPVENASLMPWLAATALMHSVSVLAARDALRTWTIMLGVLAFSMSMLGTFLVRSGVLTSVHAFAVDPERGAFILGLLGLYIGGAFAIFALRAGAVAEGKRFSATSREGALVFNNVMLSAILAIVLLGTLYPLLTEAFDVRVSVGPPYFNPASAIFAVPMFLVMAVGPLLRWKDDKPARLQFELALIAALLIGSIALVSFFGQFALLPLLGLGLAAALGVAAFLPLRGRNIRRVPVATWGMVLAHFGVAVSLFGMACESAFTQERLAAVAPGGTEQVGDFAVTLESVTPVAGPNWTAIEARLAVSENGGAPVILTPQARNFWSPPQSTSESALLTRWDGQLYAVLGQQAEDGRWQIRVWWKPFVTFIWYGGLLIALGGILSIAGRVRVDVRRRHAAAKGAERRADLEALGAGPVPAAAE
;
A
#
# COMPACT_ATOMS: atom_id res chain seq x y z
N MET A 1 -5.20 30.86 -17.64
CA MET A 1 -5.38 31.18 -16.21
C MET A 1 -5.40 29.94 -15.32
N ILE A 2 -5.86 28.76 -15.78
CA ILE A 2 -5.85 27.54 -14.95
C ILE A 2 -4.42 27.20 -14.48
N ALA A 3 -3.45 27.21 -15.40
CA ALA A 3 -2.05 26.91 -15.10
C ALA A 3 -1.45 27.92 -14.10
N GLU A 4 -1.74 29.21 -14.30
CA GLU A 4 -1.26 30.29 -13.46
C GLU A 4 -1.84 30.23 -12.04
N ILE A 5 -3.13 29.91 -11.89
CA ILE A 5 -3.78 29.71 -10.59
C ILE A 5 -3.21 28.48 -9.88
N GLY A 6 -3.04 27.37 -10.60
CA GLY A 6 -2.44 26.15 -10.06
C GLY A 6 -1.01 26.37 -9.57
N LEU A 7 -0.19 27.07 -10.36
CA LEU A 7 1.18 27.41 -10.00
C LEU A 7 1.26 28.40 -8.83
N ALA A 8 0.39 29.43 -8.82
CA ALA A 8 0.31 30.38 -7.71
C ALA A 8 -0.10 29.68 -6.39
N ALA A 9 -1.08 28.78 -6.45
CA ALA A 9 -1.47 27.97 -5.30
C ALA A 9 -0.31 27.11 -4.79
N LEU A 10 0.51 26.55 -5.69
CA LEU A 10 1.67 25.74 -5.32
C LEU A 10 2.78 26.57 -4.65
N TRP A 11 3.08 27.78 -5.16
CA TRP A 11 4.03 28.70 -4.52
C TRP A 11 3.55 29.17 -3.14
N LEU A 12 2.26 29.50 -3.01
CA LEU A 12 1.66 29.88 -1.72
C LEU A 12 1.69 28.71 -0.72
N ALA A 13 1.40 27.49 -1.17
CA ALA A 13 1.52 26.29 -0.34
C ALA A 13 2.97 26.08 0.13
N ALA A 14 3.96 26.28 -0.74
CA ALA A 14 5.38 26.20 -0.37
C ALA A 14 5.78 27.25 0.68
N ALA A 15 5.30 28.49 0.54
CA ALA A 15 5.52 29.55 1.53
C ALA A 15 4.89 29.20 2.89
N LEU A 16 3.68 28.61 2.88
CA LEU A 16 3.03 28.13 4.10
C LEU A 16 3.75 26.91 4.71
N ALA A 17 4.42 26.08 3.91
CA ALA A 17 5.27 25.00 4.41
C ALA A 17 6.43 25.55 5.24
N VAL A 18 7.06 26.64 4.77
CA VAL A 18 8.09 27.35 5.53
C VAL A 18 7.51 27.91 6.83
N LEU A 19 6.36 28.58 6.77
CA LEU A 19 5.70 29.12 7.96
C LEU A 19 5.34 28.01 8.96
N GLN A 20 4.77 26.90 8.48
CA GLN A 20 4.45 25.71 9.28
C GLN A 20 5.70 25.14 9.95
N MET A 21 6.78 24.96 9.19
CA MET A 21 8.06 24.44 9.68
C MET A 21 8.65 25.32 10.76
N VAL A 22 8.78 26.62 10.50
CA VAL A 22 9.40 27.59 11.41
C VAL A 22 8.55 27.75 12.68
N SER A 23 7.22 27.94 12.53
CA SER A 23 6.29 28.09 13.65
C SER A 23 6.26 26.84 14.55
N GLY A 24 6.22 25.65 13.94
CA GLY A 24 6.29 24.38 14.67
C GLY A 24 7.64 24.20 15.38
N GLY A 25 8.73 24.64 14.76
CA GLY A 25 10.06 24.65 15.37
C GLY A 25 10.15 25.54 16.60
N PHE A 26 9.49 26.70 16.59
CA PHE A 26 9.40 27.57 17.77
C PHE A 26 8.66 26.93 18.95
N ALA A 27 7.75 25.98 18.70
CA ALA A 27 7.08 25.23 19.78
C ALA A 27 8.10 24.46 20.66
N LEU A 28 9.23 24.01 20.07
CA LEU A 28 10.29 23.31 20.81
C LEU A 28 11.05 24.23 21.79
N ARG A 29 11.06 25.55 21.52
CA ARG A 29 11.76 26.59 22.28
C ARG A 29 10.86 27.29 23.31
N SER A 30 9.69 26.76 23.61
CA SER A 30 8.82 27.31 24.65
C SER A 30 9.54 27.22 26.01
N ALA A 31 9.99 28.36 26.53
CA ALA A 31 10.58 28.51 27.85
C ALA A 31 9.47 28.76 28.88
N ASP A 32 9.63 28.21 30.08
CA ASP A 32 8.86 28.59 31.28
C ASP A 32 7.33 28.55 31.15
N GLY A 33 6.78 27.52 30.52
CA GLY A 33 5.35 27.24 30.51
C GLY A 33 4.48 28.18 29.68
N ALA A 34 5.04 29.26 29.11
CA ALA A 34 4.34 30.15 28.19
C ALA A 34 4.54 29.66 26.74
N PRO A 35 3.44 29.38 25.99
CA PRO A 35 3.57 29.01 24.59
C PRO A 35 4.16 30.18 23.79
N ASN A 36 5.17 29.89 22.97
CA ASN A 36 5.74 30.90 22.07
C ASN A 36 4.61 31.45 21.16
N PRO A 37 4.39 32.79 21.09
CA PRO A 37 3.32 33.37 20.28
C PRO A 37 3.38 32.97 18.81
N LEU A 38 4.56 32.66 18.27
CA LEU A 38 4.73 32.24 16.89
C LEU A 38 4.29 30.78 16.65
N ALA A 39 4.24 29.94 17.68
CA ALA A 39 3.85 28.53 17.54
C ALA A 39 2.39 28.35 17.12
N ILE A 40 1.53 29.34 17.38
CA ILE A 40 0.08 29.28 17.08
C ILE A 40 -0.20 29.15 15.58
N TYR A 41 0.72 29.61 14.72
CA TYR A 41 0.54 29.61 13.27
C TYR A 41 0.79 28.23 12.63
N ALA A 42 1.38 27.28 13.34
CA ALA A 42 1.72 25.97 12.77
C ALA A 42 0.48 25.19 12.27
N ARG A 43 -0.61 25.19 13.05
CA ARG A 43 -1.85 24.48 12.69
C ARG A 43 -2.59 25.15 11.53
N PRO A 44 -2.89 26.47 11.55
CA PRO A 44 -3.53 27.14 10.43
C PRO A 44 -2.72 27.04 9.14
N ALA A 45 -1.39 27.21 9.20
CA ALA A 45 -0.52 27.10 8.03
C ALA A 45 -0.64 25.72 7.38
N ALA A 46 -0.61 24.63 8.17
CA ALA A 46 -0.78 23.27 7.66
C ALA A 46 -2.14 23.04 6.98
N VAL A 47 -3.22 23.60 7.54
CA VAL A 47 -4.58 23.46 6.98
C VAL A 47 -4.72 24.25 5.68
N VAL A 48 -4.26 25.50 5.63
CA VAL A 48 -4.37 26.33 4.41
C VAL A 48 -3.45 25.78 3.31
N GLN A 49 -2.24 25.33 3.66
CA GLN A 49 -1.34 24.62 2.75
C GLN A 49 -2.03 23.40 2.12
N ALA A 50 -2.76 22.61 2.91
CA ALA A 50 -3.51 21.45 2.40
C ALA A 50 -4.55 21.85 1.35
N VAL A 51 -5.34 22.90 1.62
CA VAL A 51 -6.36 23.40 0.69
C VAL A 51 -5.73 23.87 -0.61
N LEU A 52 -4.62 24.62 -0.54
CA LEU A 52 -3.93 25.12 -1.73
C LEU A 52 -3.30 24.00 -2.57
N ALA A 53 -2.69 23.00 -1.93
CA ALA A 53 -2.11 21.85 -2.64
C ALA A 53 -3.20 21.02 -3.35
N VAL A 54 -4.34 20.79 -2.69
CA VAL A 54 -5.49 20.11 -3.30
C VAL A 54 -6.07 20.95 -4.44
N LEU A 55 -6.18 22.27 -4.26
CA LEU A 55 -6.63 23.17 -5.32
C LEU A 55 -5.70 23.11 -6.54
N ALA A 56 -4.38 23.16 -6.34
CA ALA A 56 -3.42 22.99 -7.43
C ALA A 56 -3.62 21.66 -8.16
N PHE A 57 -3.76 20.55 -7.44
CA PHE A 57 -4.03 19.26 -8.06
C PHE A 57 -5.35 19.24 -8.86
N LEU A 58 -6.42 19.84 -8.34
CA LEU A 58 -7.70 19.95 -9.04
C LEU A 58 -7.60 20.84 -10.31
N MET A 59 -6.79 21.89 -10.28
CA MET A 59 -6.52 22.70 -11.48
C MET A 59 -5.78 21.89 -12.56
N LEU A 60 -4.81 21.07 -12.16
CA LEU A 60 -4.13 20.18 -13.10
C LEU A 60 -5.09 19.12 -13.67
N LEU A 61 -5.91 18.51 -12.81
CA LEU A 61 -6.92 17.54 -13.23
C LEU A 61 -7.90 18.14 -14.24
N TRP A 62 -8.34 19.38 -14.01
CA TRP A 62 -9.21 20.11 -14.93
C TRP A 62 -8.51 20.41 -16.27
N ALA A 63 -7.24 20.81 -16.24
CA ALA A 63 -6.45 21.01 -17.45
C ALA A 63 -6.33 19.74 -18.31
N PHE A 64 -6.16 18.58 -17.67
CA PHE A 64 -6.18 17.29 -18.36
C PHE A 64 -7.57 16.95 -18.94
N ALA A 65 -8.64 17.20 -18.17
CA ALA A 65 -10.02 16.92 -18.59
C ALA A 65 -10.40 17.66 -19.89
N ILE A 66 -10.00 18.93 -20.01
CA ILE A 66 -10.25 19.75 -21.20
C ILE A 66 -9.14 19.63 -22.27
N THR A 67 -8.08 18.85 -22.01
CA THR A 67 -6.91 18.74 -22.87
C THR A 67 -6.31 20.12 -23.20
N ASP A 68 -5.94 20.90 -22.17
CA ASP A 68 -5.28 22.20 -22.35
C ASP A 68 -3.83 22.03 -22.87
N LEU A 69 -3.67 22.00 -24.19
CA LEU A 69 -2.40 21.80 -24.90
C LEU A 69 -1.41 22.98 -24.80
N SER A 70 -1.76 24.03 -24.06
CA SER A 70 -0.82 25.10 -23.73
C SER A 70 0.09 24.75 -22.54
N ILE A 71 -0.24 23.70 -21.78
CA ILE A 71 0.58 23.15 -20.70
C ILE A 71 1.39 21.97 -21.23
N LYS A 72 2.71 22.02 -21.08
CA LYS A 72 3.65 21.02 -21.58
C LYS A 72 3.29 19.61 -21.14
N LEU A 73 2.96 19.44 -19.86
CA LEU A 73 2.59 18.13 -19.30
C LEU A 73 1.34 17.53 -19.94
N VAL A 74 0.33 18.36 -20.20
CA VAL A 74 -0.92 17.95 -20.84
C VAL A 74 -0.67 17.62 -22.32
N ALA A 75 0.14 18.42 -23.01
CA ALA A 75 0.53 18.16 -24.39
C ALA A 75 1.29 16.83 -24.54
N THR A 76 2.12 16.45 -23.57
CA THR A 76 2.90 15.21 -23.64
C THR A 76 2.17 13.96 -23.14
N ASN A 77 1.03 14.10 -22.45
CA ASN A 77 0.35 12.97 -21.81
C ASN A 77 -1.17 12.89 -22.10
N SER A 78 -1.75 13.86 -22.79
CA SER A 78 -3.17 13.90 -23.18
C SER A 78 -3.32 13.91 -24.71
N HIS A 79 -4.54 13.70 -25.21
CA HIS A 79 -4.90 13.78 -26.63
C HIS A 79 -6.40 14.01 -26.74
N SER A 80 -6.85 14.82 -27.70
CA SER A 80 -8.26 15.14 -27.93
C SER A 80 -9.19 13.92 -28.04
N MET A 81 -8.81 12.90 -28.81
CA MET A 81 -9.59 11.69 -29.11
C MET A 81 -9.61 10.65 -27.98
N LYS A 82 -8.82 10.83 -26.91
CA LYS A 82 -8.81 9.85 -25.82
C LYS A 82 -10.10 9.89 -25.00
N PRO A 83 -10.62 8.74 -24.55
CA PRO A 83 -11.70 8.70 -23.56
C PRO A 83 -11.39 9.54 -22.31
N LEU A 84 -12.40 10.19 -21.74
CA LEU A 84 -12.24 11.13 -20.62
C LEU A 84 -11.54 10.50 -19.42
N ILE A 85 -11.83 9.24 -19.09
CA ILE A 85 -11.17 8.53 -17.99
C ILE A 85 -9.65 8.56 -18.16
N TYR A 86 -9.13 8.26 -19.36
CA TYR A 86 -7.70 8.25 -19.63
C TYR A 86 -7.08 9.64 -19.79
N LYS A 87 -7.90 10.67 -20.04
CA LYS A 87 -7.47 12.06 -19.88
C LYS A 87 -7.23 12.37 -18.41
N LEU A 88 -8.18 12.05 -17.53
CA LEU A 88 -8.09 12.29 -16.09
C LEU A 88 -6.93 11.50 -15.46
N THR A 89 -6.84 10.20 -15.72
CA THR A 89 -5.75 9.36 -15.18
C THR A 89 -4.38 9.75 -15.73
N GLY A 90 -4.34 10.35 -16.93
CA GLY A 90 -3.15 10.99 -17.48
C GLY A 90 -2.52 12.02 -16.53
N THR A 91 -3.28 12.60 -15.60
CA THR A 91 -2.79 13.50 -14.55
C THR A 91 -1.74 12.84 -13.65
N TRP A 92 -1.91 11.56 -13.30
CA TRP A 92 -0.98 10.82 -12.42
C TRP A 92 -0.24 9.66 -13.09
N GLY A 93 -0.48 9.43 -14.38
CA GLY A 93 0.29 8.48 -15.20
C GLY A 93 1.70 8.96 -15.59
N ASN A 94 2.08 10.18 -15.19
CA ASN A 94 3.33 10.85 -15.53
C ASN A 94 4.15 11.22 -14.28
N HIS A 95 5.31 11.85 -14.47
CA HIS A 95 6.21 12.21 -13.38
C HIS A 95 5.68 13.40 -12.54
N GLU A 96 5.43 14.55 -13.17
CA GLU A 96 5.08 15.82 -12.51
C GLU A 96 3.75 15.74 -11.76
N GLY A 97 2.71 15.23 -12.42
CA GLY A 97 1.37 15.21 -11.87
C GLY A 97 1.15 14.11 -10.83
N SER A 98 1.89 12.99 -10.92
CA SER A 98 1.93 12.02 -9.82
C SER A 98 2.65 12.58 -8.58
N MET A 99 3.68 13.41 -8.76
CA MET A 99 4.34 14.10 -7.65
C MET A 99 3.48 15.23 -7.08
N LEU A 100 2.65 15.90 -7.88
CA LEU A 100 1.63 16.82 -7.38
C LEU A 100 0.55 16.10 -6.58
N LEU A 101 0.10 14.92 -7.02
CA LEU A 101 -0.79 14.05 -6.23
C LEU A 101 -0.14 13.65 -4.91
N TRP A 102 1.12 13.22 -4.95
CA TRP A 102 1.92 12.85 -3.78
C TRP A 102 1.97 14.01 -2.76
N VAL A 103 2.29 15.23 -3.20
CA VAL A 103 2.33 16.42 -2.34
C VAL A 103 0.94 16.83 -1.85
N GLY A 104 -0.09 16.69 -2.69
CA GLY A 104 -1.47 16.92 -2.31
C GLY A 104 -1.89 16.02 -1.15
N VAL A 105 -1.58 14.73 -1.21
CA VAL A 105 -1.83 13.77 -0.11
C VAL A 105 -1.01 14.12 1.13
N LEU A 106 0.25 14.52 0.98
CA LEU A 106 1.14 14.88 2.10
C LEU A 106 0.56 16.07 2.88
N ALA A 107 0.20 17.12 2.15
CA ALA A 107 -0.37 18.34 2.69
C ALA A 107 -1.76 18.07 3.30
N ALA A 108 -2.62 17.32 2.61
CA ALA A 108 -3.93 16.90 3.13
C ALA A 108 -3.80 16.12 4.45
N SER A 109 -2.89 15.14 4.51
CA SER A 109 -2.66 14.35 5.73
C SER A 109 -2.16 15.23 6.88
N GLY A 110 -1.24 16.17 6.60
CA GLY A 110 -0.76 17.14 7.59
C GLY A 110 -1.85 18.11 8.07
N GLY A 111 -2.67 18.62 7.15
CA GLY A 111 -3.80 19.51 7.47
C GLY A 111 -4.88 18.81 8.29
N LEU A 112 -5.22 17.55 7.95
CA LEU A 112 -6.14 16.72 8.72
C LEU A 112 -5.62 16.46 10.14
N LEU A 113 -4.32 16.16 10.29
CA LEU A 113 -3.69 16.02 11.61
C LEU A 113 -3.78 17.32 12.41
N ALA A 114 -3.41 18.46 11.80
CA ALA A 114 -3.45 19.77 12.43
C ALA A 114 -4.86 20.22 12.83
N GLY A 115 -5.88 19.89 12.02
CA GLY A 115 -7.27 20.28 12.26
C GLY A 115 -7.98 19.45 13.32
N PHE A 116 -7.78 18.13 13.32
CA PHE A 116 -8.58 17.21 14.14
C PHE A 116 -7.89 16.71 15.41
N GLU A 117 -6.56 16.67 15.46
CA GLU A 117 -5.86 16.08 16.59
C GLU A 117 -5.57 17.10 17.69
N LYS A 118 -6.04 16.80 18.91
CA LYS A 118 -5.93 17.66 20.10
C LYS A 118 -5.45 16.92 21.34
N ARG A 119 -5.11 15.62 21.23
CA ARG A 119 -4.72 14.77 22.37
C ARG A 119 -3.23 14.82 22.69
N LEU A 120 -2.41 15.40 21.81
CA LEU A 120 -0.98 15.57 22.05
C LEU A 120 -0.70 16.92 22.71
N PRO A 121 0.33 17.02 23.57
CA PRO A 121 0.85 18.30 24.02
C PRO A 121 1.20 19.19 22.81
N GLU A 122 0.89 20.49 22.86
CA GLU A 122 1.15 21.41 21.76
C GLU A 122 2.63 21.50 21.39
N ARG A 123 3.54 21.27 22.35
CA ARG A 123 4.98 21.16 22.09
C ARG A 123 5.31 20.01 21.13
N THR A 124 4.74 18.83 21.37
CA THR A 124 4.95 17.64 20.52
C THR A 124 4.22 17.79 19.19
N MET A 125 3.00 18.32 19.20
CA MET A 125 2.25 18.60 17.97
C MET A 125 2.98 19.61 17.07
N GLY A 126 3.49 20.71 17.65
CA GLY A 126 4.28 21.69 16.93
C GLY A 126 5.53 21.08 16.30
N ALA A 127 6.26 20.23 17.03
CA ALA A 127 7.41 19.50 16.50
C ALA A 127 7.03 18.56 15.35
N THR A 128 5.91 17.84 15.47
CA THR A 128 5.37 16.97 14.42
C THR A 128 4.99 17.77 13.17
N LEU A 129 4.29 18.88 13.31
CA LEU A 129 3.95 19.75 12.19
C LEU A 129 5.18 20.40 11.58
N ALA A 130 6.22 20.69 12.37
CA ALA A 130 7.48 21.19 11.85
C ALA A 130 8.15 20.17 10.91
N VAL A 131 8.22 18.89 11.33
CA VAL A 131 8.76 17.80 10.52
C VAL A 131 7.91 17.60 9.26
N GLN A 132 6.57 17.58 9.39
CA GLN A 132 5.67 17.44 8.24
C GLN A 132 5.86 18.58 7.22
N GLY A 133 6.01 19.81 7.71
CA GLY A 133 6.25 20.99 6.87
C GLY A 133 7.61 20.96 6.19
N PHE A 134 8.65 20.48 6.90
CA PHE A 134 9.99 20.29 6.33
C PHE A 134 10.02 19.26 5.20
N VAL A 135 9.31 18.14 5.38
CA VAL A 135 9.15 17.12 4.32
C VAL A 135 8.37 17.71 3.15
N ALA A 136 7.28 18.43 3.41
CA ALA A 136 6.47 19.05 2.35
C ALA A 136 7.28 20.08 1.56
N LEU A 137 8.08 20.90 2.23
CA LEU A 137 8.91 21.93 1.61
C LEU A 137 9.88 21.37 0.56
N GLY A 138 10.54 20.24 0.81
CA GLY A 138 11.46 19.68 -0.18
C GLY A 138 10.74 19.15 -1.42
N PHE A 139 9.54 18.58 -1.27
CA PHE A 139 8.74 18.16 -2.42
C PHE A 139 8.06 19.34 -3.15
N TYR A 140 7.71 20.41 -2.44
CA TYR A 140 7.32 21.66 -3.09
C TYR A 140 8.48 22.23 -3.90
N ALA A 141 9.69 22.27 -3.33
CA ALA A 141 10.89 22.70 -4.04
C ALA A 141 11.17 21.81 -5.26
N PHE A 142 11.01 20.50 -5.12
CA PHE A 142 11.12 19.56 -6.24
C PHE A 142 10.15 19.90 -7.38
N LEU A 143 8.86 20.10 -7.08
CA LEU A 143 7.87 20.47 -8.10
C LEU A 143 8.15 21.85 -8.71
N LEU A 144 8.51 22.85 -7.90
CA LEU A 144 8.67 24.22 -8.38
C LEU A 144 9.96 24.43 -9.18
N LEU A 145 11.04 23.72 -8.85
CA LEU A 145 12.37 23.95 -9.43
C LEU A 145 12.76 22.91 -10.48
N SER A 146 12.26 21.67 -10.38
CA SER A 146 12.72 20.55 -11.22
C SER A 146 11.59 19.88 -12.02
N SER A 147 10.37 19.80 -11.48
CA SER A 147 9.28 19.00 -12.06
C SER A 147 7.95 19.79 -12.06
N ASN A 148 7.94 20.95 -12.74
CA ASN A 148 6.79 21.87 -12.69
C ASN A 148 5.59 21.34 -13.51
N PRO A 149 4.47 20.97 -12.87
CA PRO A 149 3.30 20.42 -13.58
C PRO A 149 2.55 21.45 -14.43
N PHE A 150 2.81 22.74 -14.25
CA PHE A 150 2.14 23.85 -14.94
C PHE A 150 3.06 24.57 -15.94
N GLU A 151 4.18 23.96 -16.32
CA GLU A 151 5.10 24.52 -17.32
C GLU A 151 4.36 24.80 -18.64
N ARG A 152 4.44 26.05 -19.10
CA ARG A 152 3.77 26.52 -20.33
C ARG A 152 4.64 26.22 -21.54
N LEU A 153 3.99 25.84 -22.63
CA LEU A 153 4.65 25.84 -23.93
C LEU A 153 4.68 27.26 -24.49
N PRO A 154 5.79 27.68 -25.14
CA PRO A 154 5.85 28.98 -25.83
C PRO A 154 4.77 29.11 -26.91
N VAL A 155 4.48 28.00 -27.59
CA VAL A 155 3.38 27.87 -28.55
C VAL A 155 2.59 26.62 -28.17
N PRO A 156 1.26 26.72 -27.92
CA PRO A 156 0.43 25.55 -27.63
C PRO A 156 0.55 24.49 -28.73
N ALA A 157 0.64 23.22 -28.34
CA ALA A 157 0.69 22.12 -29.30
C ALA A 157 -0.65 22.03 -30.05
N ALA A 158 -0.58 21.67 -31.35
CA ALA A 158 -1.80 21.47 -32.14
C ALA A 158 -2.57 20.21 -31.69
N GLU A 159 -1.85 19.18 -31.26
CA GLU A 159 -2.41 17.96 -30.68
C GLU A 159 -1.41 17.38 -29.66
N GLY A 160 -1.94 16.65 -28.67
CA GLY A 160 -1.11 16.00 -27.66
C GLY A 160 -0.61 14.61 -28.10
N THR A 161 0.55 14.20 -27.60
CA THR A 161 1.20 12.93 -27.98
C THR A 161 0.51 11.68 -27.42
N GLY A 162 -0.41 11.84 -26.48
CA GLY A 162 -1.09 10.71 -25.85
C GLY A 162 -0.40 10.18 -24.59
N LEU A 163 -1.08 9.25 -23.91
CA LEU A 163 -0.61 8.57 -22.70
C LEU A 163 -0.10 7.22 -23.18
N ASN A 164 0.94 6.67 -22.54
CA ASN A 164 1.40 5.32 -22.84
C ASN A 164 0.19 4.35 -22.93
N PRO A 165 -0.02 3.67 -24.06
CA PRO A 165 -1.18 2.81 -24.26
C PRO A 165 -1.39 1.71 -23.22
N LEU A 166 -0.33 1.14 -22.63
CA LEU A 166 -0.43 0.17 -21.53
C LEU A 166 -1.07 0.76 -20.26
N LEU A 167 -1.08 2.09 -20.15
CA LEU A 167 -1.68 2.80 -19.03
C LEU A 167 -3.15 3.18 -19.29
N GLN A 168 -3.69 2.89 -20.48
CA GLN A 168 -5.10 3.11 -20.80
C GLN A 168 -5.98 1.96 -20.30
N ASP A 169 -5.87 1.68 -19.00
CA ASP A 169 -6.65 0.68 -18.30
C ASP A 169 -7.27 1.23 -17.00
N ILE A 170 -8.35 0.62 -16.52
CA ILE A 170 -9.00 1.03 -15.27
C ILE A 170 -8.09 0.82 -14.04
N GLY A 171 -7.13 -0.10 -14.12
CA GLY A 171 -6.09 -0.31 -13.12
C GLY A 171 -5.32 0.98 -12.80
N LEU A 172 -4.92 1.76 -13.81
CA LEU A 172 -4.28 3.06 -13.61
C LEU A 172 -5.19 4.04 -12.84
N ALA A 173 -6.50 3.97 -13.02
CA ALA A 173 -7.43 4.89 -12.35
C ALA A 173 -7.50 4.65 -10.83
N ILE A 174 -7.28 3.41 -10.39
CA ILE A 174 -7.55 2.97 -9.03
C ILE A 174 -6.26 2.73 -8.24
N HIS A 175 -5.31 2.00 -8.82
CA HIS A 175 -4.13 1.51 -8.11
C HIS A 175 -3.18 2.66 -7.66
N PRO A 176 -2.66 3.53 -8.55
CA PRO A 176 -1.71 4.57 -8.14
C PRO A 176 -2.25 5.54 -7.10
N PRO A 177 -3.48 6.10 -7.20
CA PRO A 177 -3.98 7.01 -6.17
C PRO A 177 -4.09 6.37 -4.79
N THR A 178 -4.51 5.11 -4.72
CA THR A 178 -4.62 4.39 -3.45
C THR A 178 -3.24 4.04 -2.89
N LEU A 179 -2.30 3.66 -3.75
CA LEU A 179 -0.92 3.40 -3.36
C LEU A 179 -0.24 4.68 -2.83
N TYR A 180 -0.37 5.82 -3.52
CA TYR A 180 0.15 7.11 -3.08
C TYR A 180 -0.47 7.56 -1.76
N ALA A 181 -1.79 7.39 -1.60
CA ALA A 181 -2.48 7.70 -0.35
C ALA A 181 -1.93 6.87 0.83
N GLY A 182 -1.56 5.62 0.59
CA GLY A 182 -0.88 4.76 1.54
C GLY A 182 0.58 5.16 1.84
N TYR A 183 1.41 5.30 0.81
CA TYR A 183 2.84 5.69 0.91
C TYR A 183 2.99 6.98 1.70
N VAL A 184 2.29 8.01 1.23
CA VAL A 184 2.41 9.35 1.77
C VAL A 184 1.67 9.47 3.10
N GLY A 185 0.64 8.66 3.34
CA GLY A 185 -0.01 8.57 4.65
C GLY A 185 0.96 8.17 5.78
N LEU A 186 2.01 7.39 5.48
CA LEU A 186 3.06 7.05 6.45
C LEU A 186 3.92 8.25 6.87
N SER A 187 3.91 9.37 6.12
CA SER A 187 4.58 10.62 6.53
C SER A 187 4.09 11.14 7.88
N VAL A 188 2.80 10.97 8.18
CA VAL A 188 2.22 11.39 9.47
C VAL A 188 2.79 10.54 10.60
N ALA A 189 2.92 9.23 10.39
CA ALA A 189 3.55 8.33 11.34
C ALA A 189 5.02 8.70 11.58
N PHE A 190 5.77 9.02 10.52
CA PHE A 190 7.13 9.51 10.59
C PHE A 190 7.23 10.83 11.38
N SER A 191 6.42 11.83 11.04
CA SER A 191 6.41 13.14 11.68
C SER A 191 6.00 13.07 13.15
N LEU A 192 5.06 12.18 13.49
CA LEU A 192 4.69 11.87 14.87
C LEU A 192 5.88 11.25 15.63
N ALA A 193 6.53 10.24 15.04
CA ALA A 193 7.68 9.57 15.65
C ALA A 193 8.84 10.55 15.91
N MET A 194 9.17 11.39 14.93
CA MET A 194 10.19 12.43 15.06
C MET A 194 9.81 13.49 16.08
N GLY A 195 8.57 13.98 16.08
CA GLY A 195 8.09 14.95 17.07
C GLY A 195 8.15 14.41 18.50
N ALA A 196 7.72 13.15 18.71
CA ALA A 196 7.80 12.48 20.01
C ALA A 196 9.26 12.25 20.45
N LEU A 197 10.15 11.89 19.52
CA LEU A 197 11.58 11.71 19.80
C LEU A 197 12.27 13.02 20.19
N LEU A 198 11.98 14.12 19.47
CA LEU A 198 12.53 15.45 19.75
C LEU A 198 12.06 16.00 21.11
N THR A 199 10.82 15.70 21.48
CA THR A 199 10.23 16.14 22.75
C THR A 199 10.40 15.15 23.90
N ARG A 200 10.92 13.94 23.62
CA ARG A 200 11.01 12.79 24.55
C ARG A 200 9.65 12.30 25.09
N GLU A 201 8.56 12.58 24.36
CA GLU A 201 7.18 12.25 24.73
C GLU A 201 6.68 10.95 24.07
N VAL A 202 7.43 9.86 24.25
CA VAL A 202 7.14 8.56 23.61
C VAL A 202 6.27 7.72 24.54
N ASN A 203 4.99 8.09 24.69
CA ASN A 203 4.09 7.52 25.68
C ASN A 203 2.87 6.80 25.04
N PRO A 204 2.00 6.14 25.83
CA PRO A 204 0.79 5.51 25.30
C PRO A 204 -0.20 6.47 24.62
N ALA A 205 -0.22 7.75 24.99
CA ALA A 205 -1.08 8.75 24.35
C ALA A 205 -0.62 9.03 22.91
N PHE A 206 0.70 9.19 22.71
CA PHE A 206 1.32 9.25 21.39
C PHE A 206 0.93 8.05 20.52
N ALA A 207 1.05 6.84 21.06
CA ALA A 207 0.71 5.63 20.30
C ALA A 207 -0.79 5.54 19.94
N ARG A 208 -1.69 6.06 20.78
CA ARG A 208 -3.14 6.14 20.47
C ARG A 208 -3.43 7.12 19.34
N VAL A 209 -2.67 8.21 19.24
CA VAL A 209 -2.78 9.19 18.15
C VAL A 209 -2.22 8.64 16.85
N MET A 210 -1.05 7.99 16.89
CA MET A 210 -0.38 7.44 15.70
C MET A 210 -1.14 6.28 15.05
N ARG A 211 -1.80 5.44 15.86
CA ARG A 211 -2.45 4.20 15.39
C ARG A 211 -3.43 4.34 14.21
N PRO A 212 -4.43 5.24 14.23
CA PRO A 212 -5.36 5.39 13.11
C PRO A 212 -4.67 5.81 11.81
N TRP A 213 -3.60 6.60 11.88
CA TRP A 213 -2.82 7.01 10.70
C TRP A 213 -2.07 5.84 10.07
N VAL A 214 -1.37 5.06 10.90
CA VAL A 214 -0.67 3.85 10.42
C VAL A 214 -1.68 2.85 9.84
N LEU A 215 -2.82 2.64 10.50
CA LEU A 215 -3.87 1.75 10.01
C LEU A 215 -4.47 2.23 8.68
N GLY A 216 -4.78 3.52 8.56
CA GLY A 216 -5.33 4.09 7.32
C GLY A 216 -4.36 3.96 6.15
N ALA A 217 -3.09 4.33 6.36
CA ALA A 217 -2.04 4.16 5.38
C ALA A 217 -1.85 2.69 4.98
N TRP A 218 -1.85 1.77 5.94
CA TRP A 218 -1.71 0.33 5.70
C TRP A 218 -2.89 -0.26 4.93
N VAL A 219 -4.13 0.18 5.19
CA VAL A 219 -5.32 -0.24 4.41
C VAL A 219 -5.19 0.21 2.96
N LEU A 220 -4.81 1.47 2.73
CA LEU A 220 -4.66 2.03 1.38
C LEU A 220 -3.51 1.36 0.61
N LEU A 221 -2.38 1.09 1.28
CA LEU A 221 -1.29 0.28 0.74
C LEU A 221 -1.77 -1.13 0.36
N THR A 222 -2.51 -1.79 1.25
CA THR A 222 -3.03 -3.16 0.98
C THR A 222 -3.94 -3.16 -0.24
N PHE A 223 -4.85 -2.19 -0.34
CA PHE A 223 -5.75 -2.06 -1.47
C PHE A 223 -4.97 -1.74 -2.76
N GLY A 224 -4.03 -0.79 -2.69
CA GLY A 224 -3.13 -0.45 -3.78
C GLY A 224 -2.39 -1.69 -4.29
N ILE A 225 -1.65 -2.40 -3.44
CA ILE A 225 -0.90 -3.60 -3.82
C ILE A 225 -1.81 -4.69 -4.41
N THR A 226 -2.98 -4.91 -3.81
CA THR A 226 -3.96 -5.91 -4.29
C THR A 226 -4.50 -5.54 -5.68
N ALA A 227 -4.88 -4.28 -5.90
CA ALA A 227 -5.37 -3.82 -7.18
C ALA A 227 -4.25 -3.83 -8.24
N GLY A 228 -3.03 -3.47 -7.86
CA GLY A 228 -1.86 -3.46 -8.73
C GLY A 228 -1.46 -4.86 -9.19
N SER A 229 -1.46 -5.84 -8.28
CA SER A 229 -1.14 -7.23 -8.64
C SER A 229 -2.21 -7.86 -9.53
N TYR A 230 -3.49 -7.52 -9.34
CA TYR A 230 -4.55 -7.96 -10.25
C TYR A 230 -4.41 -7.33 -11.64
N TRP A 231 -4.10 -6.03 -11.69
CA TRP A 231 -3.87 -5.33 -12.95
C TRP A 231 -2.67 -5.91 -13.71
N ALA A 232 -1.53 -6.06 -13.04
CA ALA A 232 -0.33 -6.68 -13.63
C ALA A 232 -0.59 -8.10 -14.14
N TYR A 233 -1.45 -8.86 -13.44
CA TYR A 233 -1.83 -10.22 -13.80
C TYR A 233 -2.51 -10.32 -15.18
N TYR A 234 -3.35 -9.35 -15.56
CA TYR A 234 -4.06 -9.40 -16.85
C TYR A 234 -3.50 -8.49 -17.94
N GLU A 235 -2.88 -7.38 -17.58
CA GLU A 235 -2.39 -6.39 -18.55
C GLU A 235 -1.10 -6.83 -19.24
N LEU A 236 -0.20 -7.49 -18.51
CA LEU A 236 1.15 -7.75 -19.00
C LEU A 236 1.27 -9.02 -19.88
N GLY A 237 0.17 -9.74 -20.12
CA GLY A 237 0.14 -10.84 -21.09
C GLY A 237 0.84 -12.15 -20.69
N TRP A 238 1.59 -12.19 -19.59
CA TRP A 238 2.41 -13.36 -19.17
C TRP A 238 1.74 -14.25 -18.11
N GLY A 239 0.59 -13.83 -17.57
CA GLY A 239 -0.26 -14.65 -16.69
C GLY A 239 0.22 -14.82 -15.25
N GLY A 240 1.25 -14.12 -14.79
CA GLY A 240 1.69 -14.14 -13.39
C GLY A 240 1.23 -12.92 -12.59
N TRP A 241 1.10 -13.07 -11.28
CA TRP A 241 0.54 -12.04 -10.38
C TRP A 241 1.59 -11.24 -9.59
N TRP A 242 2.84 -11.72 -9.56
CA TRP A 242 3.97 -11.06 -8.89
C TRP A 242 5.30 -11.58 -9.46
N PHE A 243 6.18 -10.69 -9.90
CA PHE A 243 7.46 -11.05 -10.50
C PHE A 243 8.67 -10.71 -9.62
N TRP A 244 8.45 -10.04 -8.48
CA TRP A 244 9.51 -9.40 -7.69
C TRP A 244 10.24 -8.30 -8.46
N ASP A 245 9.53 -7.62 -9.35
CA ASP A 245 10.03 -6.45 -10.06
C ASP A 245 10.32 -5.29 -9.08
N PRO A 246 11.31 -4.42 -9.33
CA PRO A 246 11.64 -3.32 -8.44
C PRO A 246 10.48 -2.40 -8.03
N VAL A 247 9.50 -2.16 -8.91
CA VAL A 247 8.32 -1.32 -8.62
C VAL A 247 7.34 -2.07 -7.72
N GLU A 248 7.16 -3.37 -7.95
CA GLU A 248 6.40 -4.25 -7.05
C GLU A 248 7.04 -4.26 -5.65
N ASN A 249 8.37 -4.48 -5.58
CA ASN A 249 9.14 -4.49 -4.33
C ASN A 249 9.09 -3.14 -3.61
N ALA A 250 9.17 -2.04 -4.35
CA ALA A 250 9.04 -0.69 -3.81
C ALA A 250 7.72 -0.47 -3.06
N SER A 251 6.65 -1.16 -3.46
CA SER A 251 5.35 -1.14 -2.77
C SER A 251 5.27 -2.06 -1.57
N LEU A 252 5.93 -3.21 -1.63
CA LEU A 252 5.93 -4.20 -0.56
C LEU A 252 6.75 -3.73 0.65
N MET A 253 7.89 -3.08 0.44
CA MET A 253 8.79 -2.63 1.51
C MET A 253 8.11 -1.74 2.58
N PRO A 254 7.42 -0.63 2.23
CA PRO A 254 6.72 0.18 3.22
C PRO A 254 5.54 -0.57 3.85
N TRP A 255 4.88 -1.49 3.13
CA TRP A 255 3.80 -2.31 3.69
C TRP A 255 4.29 -3.27 4.78
N LEU A 256 5.46 -3.91 4.59
CA LEU A 256 6.09 -4.78 5.60
C LEU A 256 6.45 -3.98 6.86
N ALA A 257 7.11 -2.82 6.68
CA ALA A 257 7.45 -1.92 7.78
C ALA A 257 6.20 -1.39 8.51
N ALA A 258 5.16 -0.99 7.77
CA ALA A 258 3.89 -0.52 8.33
C ALA A 258 3.14 -1.64 9.09
N THR A 259 3.21 -2.88 8.60
CA THR A 259 2.63 -4.05 9.29
C THR A 259 3.31 -4.27 10.63
N ALA A 260 4.65 -4.23 10.68
CA ALA A 260 5.39 -4.31 11.94
C ALA A 260 5.07 -3.13 12.86
N LEU A 261 5.00 -1.91 12.31
CA LEU A 261 4.69 -0.69 13.05
C LEU A 261 3.29 -0.74 13.69
N MET A 262 2.28 -1.20 12.96
CA MET A 262 0.90 -1.34 13.45
C MET A 262 0.83 -2.24 14.69
N HIS A 263 1.57 -3.35 14.69
CA HIS A 263 1.67 -4.26 15.82
C HIS A 263 2.45 -3.64 16.97
N SER A 264 3.57 -2.96 16.69
CA SER A 264 4.37 -2.30 17.74
C SER A 264 3.61 -1.15 18.43
N VAL A 265 2.97 -0.27 17.66
CA VAL A 265 2.08 0.79 18.18
C VAL A 265 0.94 0.18 19.00
N SER A 266 0.50 -1.02 18.62
CA SER A 266 -0.53 -1.75 19.36
C SER A 266 -0.08 -2.13 20.77
N VAL A 267 1.15 -2.64 20.91
CA VAL A 267 1.79 -2.94 22.19
C VAL A 267 2.05 -1.66 22.99
N LEU A 268 2.66 -0.64 22.39
CA LEU A 268 3.00 0.61 23.07
C LEU A 268 1.77 1.27 23.72
N ALA A 269 0.66 1.39 22.99
CA ALA A 269 -0.52 2.04 23.57
C ALA A 269 -1.29 1.18 24.59
N ALA A 270 -1.07 -0.14 24.63
CA ALA A 270 -1.75 -1.05 25.55
C ALA A 270 -0.93 -1.38 26.81
N ARG A 271 0.39 -1.49 26.66
CA ARG A 271 1.30 -2.05 27.67
C ARG A 271 2.42 -1.10 28.06
N ASP A 272 2.58 -0.01 27.32
CA ASP A 272 3.69 0.93 27.50
C ASP A 272 5.04 0.22 27.43
N ALA A 273 5.31 -0.44 26.30
CA ALA A 273 6.52 -1.20 26.00
C ALA A 273 6.90 -0.99 24.52
N LEU A 274 8.14 -1.34 24.14
CA LEU A 274 8.66 -1.20 22.77
C LEU A 274 8.70 0.25 22.29
N ARG A 275 9.06 1.18 23.19
CA ARG A 275 9.06 2.63 22.89
C ARG A 275 10.03 2.95 21.76
N THR A 276 11.30 2.54 21.91
CA THR A 276 12.36 2.81 20.92
C THR A 276 12.09 2.09 19.61
N TRP A 277 11.66 0.83 19.68
CA TRP A 277 11.33 0.02 18.50
C TRP A 277 10.18 0.61 17.68
N THR A 278 9.15 1.14 18.35
CA THR A 278 8.03 1.79 17.67
C THR A 278 8.47 3.05 16.92
N ILE A 279 9.35 3.87 17.50
CA ILE A 279 9.90 5.05 16.82
C ILE A 279 10.72 4.61 15.59
N MET A 280 11.60 3.63 15.77
CA MET A 280 12.45 3.11 14.69
C MET A 280 11.60 2.64 13.49
N LEU A 281 10.56 1.85 13.75
CA LEU A 281 9.63 1.40 12.71
C LEU A 281 8.84 2.56 12.08
N GLY A 282 8.52 3.61 12.85
CA GLY A 282 7.90 4.83 12.33
C GLY A 282 8.80 5.57 11.34
N VAL A 283 10.10 5.66 11.65
CA VAL A 283 11.11 6.21 10.75
C VAL A 283 11.30 5.33 9.52
N LEU A 284 11.43 4.02 9.73
CA LEU A 284 11.67 3.04 8.68
C LEU A 284 10.51 2.97 7.66
N ALA A 285 9.26 2.99 8.10
CA ALA A 285 8.11 2.82 7.21
C ALA A 285 7.99 3.92 6.14
N PHE A 286 8.16 5.19 6.54
CA PHE A 286 8.19 6.30 5.57
C PHE A 286 9.49 6.32 4.76
N SER A 287 10.61 5.92 5.36
CA SER A 287 11.90 5.79 4.67
C SER A 287 11.81 4.81 3.49
N MET A 288 11.12 3.69 3.64
CA MET A 288 10.86 2.73 2.55
C MET A 288 9.95 3.31 1.46
N SER A 289 8.99 4.18 1.81
CA SER A 289 8.14 4.87 0.83
C SER A 289 8.94 5.90 0.00
N MET A 290 9.84 6.64 0.66
CA MET A 290 10.76 7.57 0.01
C MET A 290 11.75 6.85 -0.90
N LEU A 291 12.34 5.75 -0.42
CA LEU A 291 13.22 4.92 -1.23
C LEU A 291 12.47 4.35 -2.44
N GLY A 292 11.26 3.83 -2.25
CA GLY A 292 10.42 3.38 -3.36
C GLY A 292 10.15 4.48 -4.39
N THR A 293 9.88 5.71 -3.94
CA THR A 293 9.72 6.87 -4.84
C THR A 293 10.97 7.13 -5.67
N PHE A 294 12.16 7.06 -5.05
CA PHE A 294 13.43 7.16 -5.77
C PHE A 294 13.61 6.03 -6.79
N LEU A 295 13.42 4.76 -6.39
CA LEU A 295 13.64 3.60 -7.26
C LEU A 295 12.74 3.63 -8.50
N VAL A 296 11.46 4.00 -8.35
CA VAL A 296 10.48 4.00 -9.45
C VAL A 296 10.67 5.19 -10.40
N ARG A 297 11.29 6.29 -9.96
CA ARG A 297 11.35 7.55 -10.72
C ARG A 297 12.74 7.93 -11.24
N SER A 298 13.80 7.42 -10.62
CA SER A 298 15.18 7.76 -10.99
C SER A 298 15.66 7.12 -12.30
N GLY A 299 14.99 6.06 -12.77
CA GLY A 299 15.46 5.27 -13.92
C GLY A 299 16.71 4.44 -13.64
N VAL A 300 17.11 4.35 -12.36
CA VAL A 300 18.33 3.66 -11.93
C VAL A 300 18.18 2.14 -11.99
N LEU A 301 16.94 1.62 -11.92
CA LEU A 301 16.62 0.20 -12.13
C LEU A 301 15.81 0.01 -13.41
N THR A 302 16.08 -1.08 -14.14
CA THR A 302 15.21 -1.54 -15.22
C THR A 302 13.96 -2.19 -14.61
N SER A 303 12.79 -1.78 -15.09
CA SER A 303 11.50 -2.30 -14.62
C SER A 303 10.46 -2.24 -15.73
N VAL A 304 9.62 -3.26 -15.81
CA VAL A 304 8.48 -3.30 -16.73
C VAL A 304 7.33 -2.38 -16.29
N HIS A 305 7.35 -1.95 -15.04
CA HIS A 305 6.34 -1.08 -14.43
C HIS A 305 6.82 0.39 -14.30
N ALA A 306 8.01 0.73 -14.80
CA ALA A 306 8.56 2.08 -14.74
C ALA A 306 8.24 2.86 -16.03
N PHE A 307 7.23 3.74 -15.96
CA PHE A 307 6.74 4.50 -17.12
C PHE A 307 7.18 5.96 -17.17
N ALA A 308 7.69 6.52 -16.07
CA ALA A 308 8.19 7.89 -16.02
C ALA A 308 9.50 7.93 -15.23
N VAL A 309 10.60 7.88 -15.97
CA VAL A 309 11.97 7.87 -15.47
C VAL A 309 12.73 9.09 -15.95
N ASP A 310 13.45 9.75 -15.04
CA ASP A 310 14.28 10.92 -15.35
C ASP A 310 15.47 10.97 -14.37
N PRO A 311 16.72 10.73 -14.83
CA PRO A 311 17.90 10.71 -13.97
C PRO A 311 18.18 12.03 -13.23
N GLU A 312 17.89 13.18 -13.84
CA GLU A 312 18.14 14.49 -13.24
C GLU A 312 17.18 14.71 -12.05
N ARG A 313 15.91 14.36 -12.24
CA ARG A 313 14.90 14.36 -11.16
C ARG A 313 15.22 13.32 -10.10
N GLY A 314 15.73 12.16 -10.51
CA GLY A 314 16.22 11.10 -9.63
C GLY A 314 17.28 11.60 -8.66
N ALA A 315 18.24 12.40 -9.13
CA ALA A 315 19.29 12.98 -8.30
C ALA A 315 18.74 13.95 -7.23
N PHE A 316 17.72 14.76 -7.57
CA PHE A 316 17.04 15.62 -6.60
C PHE A 316 16.37 14.80 -5.50
N ILE A 317 15.62 13.75 -5.88
CA ILE A 317 14.95 12.85 -4.93
C ILE A 317 15.99 12.13 -4.06
N LEU A 318 17.14 11.72 -4.62
CA LEU A 318 18.24 11.14 -3.85
C LEU A 318 18.80 12.11 -2.80
N GLY A 319 18.93 13.40 -3.15
CA GLY A 319 19.29 14.45 -2.20
C GLY A 319 18.29 14.58 -1.06
N LEU A 320 16.99 14.61 -1.38
CA LEU A 320 15.91 14.59 -0.36
C LEU A 320 15.95 13.32 0.49
N LEU A 321 16.23 12.16 -0.12
CA LEU A 321 16.36 10.88 0.57
C LEU A 321 17.49 10.94 1.60
N GLY A 322 18.68 11.39 1.20
CA GLY A 322 19.82 11.56 2.09
C GLY A 322 19.53 12.54 3.24
N LEU A 323 18.88 13.67 2.94
CA LEU A 323 18.51 14.67 3.93
C LEU A 323 17.48 14.14 4.94
N TYR A 324 16.39 13.54 4.47
CA TYR A 324 15.28 13.12 5.32
C TYR A 324 15.56 11.81 6.05
N ILE A 325 16.01 10.79 5.34
CA ILE A 325 16.31 9.48 5.92
C ILE A 325 17.58 9.57 6.76
N GLY A 326 18.67 10.11 6.19
CA GLY A 326 19.94 10.27 6.90
C GLY A 326 19.78 11.16 8.14
N GLY A 327 19.09 12.29 8.01
CA GLY A 327 18.78 13.18 9.12
C GLY A 327 17.92 12.52 10.20
N ALA A 328 16.86 11.79 9.82
CA ALA A 328 15.99 11.12 10.78
C ALA A 328 16.72 10.00 11.54
N PHE A 329 17.51 9.16 10.85
CA PHE A 329 18.29 8.12 11.50
C PHE A 329 19.43 8.68 12.35
N ALA A 330 20.06 9.79 11.96
CA ALA A 330 21.05 10.47 12.80
C ALA A 330 20.42 10.98 14.10
N ILE A 331 19.27 11.66 14.02
CA ILE A 331 18.53 12.12 15.21
C ILE A 331 18.10 10.92 16.07
N PHE A 332 17.62 9.84 15.45
CA PHE A 332 17.27 8.60 16.13
C PHE A 332 18.47 8.03 16.89
N ALA A 333 19.63 7.84 16.23
CA ALA A 333 20.83 7.31 16.85
C ALA A 333 21.29 8.17 18.05
N LEU A 334 21.21 9.50 17.94
CA LEU A 334 21.61 10.43 19.00
C LEU A 334 20.61 10.52 20.17
N ARG A 335 19.33 10.18 19.95
CA ARG A 335 18.26 10.39 20.95
C ARG A 335 17.64 9.09 21.48
N ALA A 336 17.85 7.96 20.81
CA ALA A 336 17.24 6.67 21.18
C ALA A 336 17.59 6.26 22.62
N GLY A 337 18.83 6.44 23.05
CA GLY A 337 19.27 6.12 24.42
C GLY A 337 18.61 6.95 25.51
N ALA A 338 18.01 8.10 25.18
CA ALA A 338 17.25 8.93 26.13
C ALA A 338 15.80 8.49 26.29
N VAL A 339 15.32 7.54 25.47
CA VAL A 339 13.98 6.97 25.57
C VAL A 339 14.02 5.82 26.56
N ALA A 340 13.44 6.02 27.75
CA ALA A 340 13.34 4.95 28.73
C ALA A 340 12.49 3.80 28.17
N GLU A 341 13.02 2.58 28.19
CA GLU A 341 12.24 1.42 27.80
C GLU A 341 11.10 1.15 28.78
N GLY A 342 10.02 0.64 28.21
CA GLY A 342 8.77 0.42 28.92
C GLY A 342 8.76 -0.86 29.78
N LYS A 343 7.56 -1.38 30.04
CA LYS A 343 7.37 -2.56 30.91
C LYS A 343 7.98 -3.83 30.32
N ARG A 344 8.59 -4.67 31.18
CA ARG A 344 9.09 -6.01 30.83
C ARG A 344 7.94 -7.02 30.64
N PHE A 345 8.18 -8.04 29.81
CA PHE A 345 7.25 -9.12 29.48
C PHE A 345 8.00 -10.43 29.22
N SER A 346 7.33 -11.59 29.33
CA SER A 346 7.93 -12.90 29.04
C SER A 346 7.93 -13.21 27.54
N ALA A 347 8.84 -14.09 27.07
CA ALA A 347 8.89 -14.50 25.66
C ALA A 347 7.62 -15.27 25.21
N THR A 348 6.97 -15.97 26.13
CA THR A 348 5.71 -16.72 25.89
C THR A 348 4.45 -15.84 25.95
N SER A 349 4.61 -14.53 26.13
CA SER A 349 3.50 -13.58 26.16
C SER A 349 3.08 -13.14 24.75
N ARG A 350 1.90 -12.51 24.67
CA ARG A 350 1.45 -11.83 23.44
C ARG A 350 2.45 -10.74 23.00
N GLU A 351 3.05 -10.01 23.92
CA GLU A 351 4.12 -9.05 23.60
C GLU A 351 5.29 -9.76 22.90
N GLY A 352 5.73 -10.90 23.44
CA GLY A 352 6.82 -11.71 22.87
C GLY A 352 6.53 -12.19 21.44
N ALA A 353 5.33 -12.74 21.20
CA ALA A 353 4.92 -13.16 19.86
C ALA A 353 4.84 -12.00 18.85
N LEU A 354 4.39 -10.81 19.29
CA LEU A 354 4.37 -9.61 18.45
C LEU A 354 5.77 -9.10 18.13
N VAL A 355 6.71 -9.18 19.08
CA VAL A 355 8.12 -8.85 18.82
C VAL A 355 8.73 -9.83 17.83
N PHE A 356 8.51 -11.14 18.01
CA PHE A 356 8.97 -12.14 17.06
C PHE A 356 8.47 -11.85 15.64
N ASN A 357 7.17 -11.61 15.48
CA ASN A 357 6.60 -11.26 14.17
C ASN A 357 7.20 -9.97 13.60
N ASN A 358 7.43 -8.94 14.42
CA ASN A 358 8.07 -7.71 13.95
C ASN A 358 9.49 -7.97 13.44
N VAL A 359 10.28 -8.80 14.13
CA VAL A 359 11.63 -9.17 13.68
C VAL A 359 11.58 -9.96 12.38
N MET A 360 10.65 -10.91 12.22
CA MET A 360 10.49 -11.68 10.97
C MET A 360 10.09 -10.77 9.81
N LEU A 361 9.13 -9.85 10.02
CA LEU A 361 8.73 -8.86 9.00
C LEU A 361 9.89 -7.95 8.61
N SER A 362 10.69 -7.50 9.59
CA SER A 362 11.90 -6.69 9.33
C SER A 362 12.98 -7.48 8.59
N ALA A 363 13.12 -8.79 8.84
CA ALA A 363 14.04 -9.65 8.11
C ALA A 363 13.62 -9.85 6.66
N ILE A 364 12.32 -10.09 6.40
CA ILE A 364 11.78 -10.16 5.03
C ILE A 364 11.98 -8.82 4.33
N LEU A 365 11.70 -7.69 5.02
CA LEU A 365 11.97 -6.36 4.49
C LEU A 365 13.44 -6.19 4.09
N ALA A 366 14.38 -6.64 4.93
CA ALA A 366 15.80 -6.57 4.63
C ALA A 366 16.17 -7.41 3.39
N ILE A 367 15.59 -8.61 3.24
CA ILE A 367 15.79 -9.45 2.04
C ILE A 367 15.27 -8.75 0.79
N VAL A 368 14.06 -8.18 0.85
CA VAL A 368 13.46 -7.47 -0.28
C VAL A 368 14.31 -6.25 -0.64
N LEU A 369 14.72 -5.47 0.36
CA LEU A 369 15.57 -4.29 0.19
C LEU A 369 16.92 -4.66 -0.44
N LEU A 370 17.62 -5.63 0.13
CA LEU A 370 18.93 -6.05 -0.35
C LEU A 370 18.83 -6.65 -1.75
N GLY A 371 17.88 -7.54 -2.01
CA GLY A 371 17.68 -8.11 -3.35
C GLY A 371 17.32 -7.07 -4.40
N THR A 372 16.56 -6.03 -4.04
CA THR A 372 16.19 -4.95 -4.96
C THR A 372 17.36 -4.00 -5.25
N LEU A 373 18.20 -3.72 -4.25
CA LEU A 373 19.37 -2.84 -4.41
C LEU A 373 20.61 -3.57 -4.95
N TYR A 374 20.65 -4.91 -4.89
CA TYR A 374 21.81 -5.69 -5.31
C TYR A 374 22.21 -5.47 -6.78
N PRO A 375 21.28 -5.44 -7.77
CA PRO A 375 21.62 -5.08 -9.14
C PRO A 375 22.32 -3.73 -9.29
N LEU A 376 21.94 -2.73 -8.48
CA LEU A 376 22.59 -1.41 -8.49
C LEU A 376 24.02 -1.45 -7.98
N LEU A 377 24.25 -2.26 -6.95
CA LEU A 377 25.58 -2.46 -6.42
C LEU A 377 26.47 -3.17 -7.44
N THR A 378 25.98 -4.21 -8.10
CA THR A 378 26.78 -4.95 -9.08
C THR A 378 27.02 -4.13 -10.35
N GLU A 379 26.04 -3.32 -10.77
CA GLU A 379 26.21 -2.42 -11.92
C GLU A 379 27.27 -1.34 -11.67
N ALA A 380 27.44 -0.90 -10.41
CA ALA A 380 28.56 -0.02 -10.03
C ALA A 380 29.95 -0.68 -10.19
N PHE A 381 30.01 -2.00 -10.38
CA PHE A 381 31.20 -2.77 -10.72
C PHE A 381 31.13 -3.35 -12.15
N ASP A 382 30.31 -2.76 -13.03
CA ASP A 382 30.09 -3.19 -14.43
C ASP A 382 29.54 -4.62 -14.59
N VAL A 383 28.89 -5.17 -13.56
CA VAL A 383 28.24 -6.49 -13.60
C VAL A 383 26.73 -6.35 -13.53
N ARG A 384 26.02 -6.78 -14.57
CA ARG A 384 24.55 -6.76 -14.61
C ARG A 384 23.97 -8.07 -14.11
N VAL A 385 23.21 -8.00 -13.02
CA VAL A 385 22.50 -9.14 -12.43
C VAL A 385 21.02 -8.81 -12.33
N SER A 386 20.16 -9.78 -12.65
CA SER A 386 18.72 -9.70 -12.35
C SER A 386 18.41 -10.63 -11.18
N VAL A 387 17.65 -10.13 -10.21
CA VAL A 387 17.23 -10.88 -9.01
C VAL A 387 15.71 -11.04 -9.09
N GLY A 388 15.24 -12.30 -9.06
CA GLY A 388 13.82 -12.61 -9.22
C GLY A 388 13.33 -13.70 -8.25
N PRO A 389 12.22 -14.39 -8.57
CA PRO A 389 11.60 -15.41 -7.70
C PRO A 389 12.56 -16.47 -7.12
N PRO A 390 13.59 -16.97 -7.84
CA PRO A 390 14.54 -17.95 -7.30
C PRO A 390 15.33 -17.46 -6.07
N TYR A 391 15.53 -16.15 -5.92
CA TYR A 391 16.13 -15.57 -4.72
C TYR A 391 15.07 -15.26 -3.66
N PHE A 392 14.05 -14.48 -4.03
CA PHE A 392 13.11 -13.92 -3.06
C PHE A 392 12.21 -14.97 -2.40
N ASN A 393 11.72 -15.96 -3.15
CA ASN A 393 10.79 -16.97 -2.62
C ASN A 393 11.44 -17.81 -1.50
N PRO A 394 12.56 -18.52 -1.72
CA PRO A 394 13.17 -19.33 -0.67
C PRO A 394 13.74 -18.47 0.46
N ALA A 395 14.37 -17.32 0.16
CA ALA A 395 14.94 -16.45 1.19
C ALA A 395 13.85 -15.89 2.13
N SER A 396 12.74 -15.40 1.57
CA SER A 396 11.61 -14.89 2.37
C SER A 396 10.90 -16.00 3.12
N ALA A 397 10.80 -17.22 2.54
CA ALA A 397 10.15 -18.36 3.18
C ALA A 397 10.81 -18.77 4.50
N ILE A 398 12.14 -18.62 4.63
CA ILE A 398 12.89 -18.89 5.87
C ILE A 398 12.31 -18.11 7.06
N PHE A 399 11.83 -16.89 6.83
CA PHE A 399 11.26 -16.02 7.86
C PHE A 399 9.73 -16.03 7.86
N ALA A 400 9.09 -16.17 6.70
CA ALA A 400 7.64 -16.18 6.57
C ALA A 400 7.00 -17.43 7.19
N VAL A 401 7.60 -18.62 7.04
CA VAL A 401 7.04 -19.86 7.59
C VAL A 401 7.01 -19.83 9.13
N PRO A 402 8.10 -19.53 9.86
CA PRO A 402 8.06 -19.35 11.30
C PRO A 402 7.12 -18.23 11.75
N MET A 403 7.09 -17.12 11.01
CA MET A 403 6.17 -16.00 11.29
C MET A 403 4.71 -16.47 11.23
N PHE A 404 4.32 -17.24 10.22
CA PHE A 404 2.95 -17.77 10.10
C PHE A 404 2.61 -18.75 11.22
N LEU A 405 3.54 -19.61 11.63
CA LEU A 405 3.34 -20.51 12.78
C LEU A 405 3.08 -19.72 14.07
N VAL A 406 3.88 -18.67 14.33
CA VAL A 406 3.68 -17.81 15.50
C VAL A 406 2.42 -16.96 15.36
N MET A 407 2.06 -16.52 14.14
CA MET A 407 0.82 -15.80 13.87
C MET A 407 -0.43 -16.64 14.19
N ALA A 408 -0.38 -17.96 13.97
CA ALA A 408 -1.47 -18.87 14.33
C ALA A 408 -1.75 -18.89 15.85
N VAL A 409 -0.73 -18.67 16.67
CA VAL A 409 -0.81 -18.82 18.14
C VAL A 409 -0.86 -17.46 18.86
N GLY A 410 -0.17 -16.44 18.33
CA GLY A 410 0.04 -15.15 18.98
C GLY A 410 -1.25 -14.45 19.47
N PRO A 411 -2.32 -14.37 18.66
CA PRO A 411 -3.60 -13.79 19.10
C PRO A 411 -4.24 -14.51 20.30
N LEU A 412 -3.92 -15.80 20.50
CA LEU A 412 -4.45 -16.62 21.60
C LEU A 412 -3.72 -16.36 22.92
N LEU A 413 -2.46 -15.94 22.87
CA LEU A 413 -1.63 -15.68 24.05
C LEU A 413 -2.16 -14.52 24.88
N ARG A 414 -1.96 -14.59 26.21
CA ARG A 414 -2.26 -13.51 27.16
C ARG A 414 -1.13 -12.47 27.21
N TRP A 415 -1.48 -11.26 27.64
CA TRP A 415 -0.49 -10.20 27.90
C TRP A 415 0.34 -10.54 29.15
N LYS A 416 1.58 -10.02 29.21
CA LYS A 416 2.60 -10.23 30.26
C LYS A 416 3.20 -11.63 30.31
N ASP A 417 2.37 -12.65 30.49
CA ASP A 417 2.79 -14.04 30.62
C ASP A 417 1.66 -15.02 30.29
N ASP A 418 2.01 -16.17 29.73
CA ASP A 418 1.10 -17.27 29.44
C ASP A 418 1.81 -18.63 29.49
N LYS A 419 1.05 -19.69 29.80
CA LYS A 419 1.56 -21.06 29.89
C LYS A 419 1.14 -21.87 28.65
N PRO A 420 2.07 -22.47 27.90
CA PRO A 420 1.73 -23.26 26.70
C PRO A 420 0.69 -24.37 26.93
N ALA A 421 0.69 -24.99 28.12
CA ALA A 421 -0.27 -26.02 28.50
C ALA A 421 -1.75 -25.56 28.40
N ARG A 422 -2.03 -24.25 28.55
CA ARG A 422 -3.39 -23.69 28.39
C ARG A 422 -3.91 -23.83 26.97
N LEU A 423 -3.02 -23.80 25.98
CA LEU A 423 -3.33 -23.81 24.56
C LEU A 423 -3.11 -25.18 23.93
N GLN A 424 -2.97 -26.25 24.72
CA GLN A 424 -2.65 -27.59 24.21
C GLN A 424 -3.64 -28.07 23.13
N PHE A 425 -4.94 -27.77 23.29
CA PHE A 425 -5.95 -28.15 22.31
C PHE A 425 -5.81 -27.33 21.03
N GLU A 426 -5.67 -26.00 21.15
CA GLU A 426 -5.51 -25.12 20.00
C GLU A 426 -4.24 -25.45 19.21
N LEU A 427 -3.13 -25.71 19.91
CA LEU A 427 -1.86 -26.13 19.31
C LEU A 427 -2.00 -27.48 18.61
N ALA A 428 -2.65 -28.47 19.24
CA ALA A 428 -2.89 -29.78 18.62
C ALA A 428 -3.78 -29.66 17.37
N LEU A 429 -4.82 -28.82 17.42
CA LEU A 429 -5.70 -28.57 16.28
C LEU A 429 -4.94 -27.90 15.11
N ILE A 430 -4.17 -26.85 15.38
CA ILE A 430 -3.36 -26.14 14.38
C ILE A 430 -2.35 -27.11 13.75
N ALA A 431 -1.65 -27.90 14.57
CA ALA A 431 -0.69 -28.89 14.09
C ALA A 431 -1.36 -29.99 13.26
N ALA A 432 -2.51 -30.51 13.70
CA ALA A 432 -3.26 -31.52 12.97
C ALA A 432 -3.75 -31.02 11.60
N LEU A 433 -4.23 -29.77 11.52
CA LEU A 433 -4.64 -29.16 10.26
C LEU A 433 -3.45 -28.94 9.31
N LEU A 434 -2.33 -28.45 9.83
CA LEU A 434 -1.10 -28.26 9.07
C LEU A 434 -0.60 -29.59 8.47
N ILE A 435 -0.37 -30.58 9.33
CA ILE A 435 0.17 -31.89 8.94
C ILE A 435 -0.84 -32.65 8.07
N GLY A 436 -2.12 -32.65 8.45
CA GLY A 436 -3.18 -33.34 7.72
C GLY A 436 -3.39 -32.77 6.32
N SER A 437 -3.34 -31.45 6.15
CA SER A 437 -3.46 -30.82 4.82
C SER A 437 -2.26 -31.14 3.93
N ILE A 438 -1.03 -31.10 4.49
CA ILE A 438 0.18 -31.49 3.74
C ILE A 438 0.08 -32.95 3.33
N ALA A 439 -0.25 -33.86 4.25
CA ALA A 439 -0.38 -35.29 3.97
C ALA A 439 -1.46 -35.58 2.91
N LEU A 440 -2.61 -34.89 2.99
CA LEU A 440 -3.69 -35.03 2.02
C LEU A 440 -3.26 -34.59 0.62
N VAL A 441 -2.62 -33.43 0.47
CA VAL A 441 -2.19 -32.94 -0.84
C VAL A 441 -1.07 -33.81 -1.41
N SER A 442 -0.11 -34.24 -0.58
CA SER A 442 0.95 -35.16 -0.99
C SER A 442 0.44 -36.55 -1.40
N PHE A 443 -0.76 -36.96 -0.96
CA PHE A 443 -1.39 -38.20 -1.41
C PHE A 443 -1.86 -38.12 -2.87
N PHE A 444 -2.28 -36.95 -3.35
CA PHE A 444 -2.78 -36.75 -4.71
C PHE A 444 -1.69 -36.44 -5.74
N GLY A 445 -0.45 -36.16 -5.32
CA GLY A 445 0.63 -35.89 -6.25
C GLY A 445 1.92 -35.38 -5.59
N GLN A 446 2.94 -35.23 -6.42
CA GLN A 446 4.21 -34.62 -6.03
C GLN A 446 4.19 -33.13 -6.37
N PHE A 447 4.38 -32.29 -5.36
CA PHE A 447 4.39 -30.84 -5.49
C PHE A 447 5.66 -30.28 -4.84
N ALA A 448 6.06 -29.08 -5.25
CA ALA A 448 7.19 -28.39 -4.62
C ALA A 448 6.90 -28.10 -3.13
N LEU A 449 7.98 -27.99 -2.35
CA LEU A 449 7.89 -27.82 -0.89
C LEU A 449 7.12 -26.55 -0.48
N LEU A 450 7.37 -25.41 -1.14
CA LEU A 450 6.75 -24.13 -0.75
C LEU A 450 5.22 -24.12 -0.96
N PRO A 451 4.67 -24.55 -2.11
CA PRO A 451 3.22 -24.69 -2.25
C PRO A 451 2.59 -25.65 -1.24
N LEU A 452 3.22 -26.80 -0.95
CA LEU A 452 2.73 -27.74 0.08
C LEU A 452 2.66 -27.09 1.46
N LEU A 453 3.73 -26.43 1.89
CA LEU A 453 3.76 -25.68 3.14
C LEU A 453 2.73 -24.55 3.13
N GLY A 454 2.57 -23.85 2.01
CA GLY A 454 1.59 -22.78 1.84
C GLY A 454 0.16 -23.27 2.04
N LEU A 455 -0.23 -24.38 1.43
CA LEU A 455 -1.55 -24.99 1.60
C LEU A 455 -1.80 -25.43 3.05
N GLY A 456 -0.82 -26.09 3.67
CA GLY A 456 -0.92 -26.53 5.07
C GLY A 456 -1.04 -25.36 6.04
N LEU A 457 -0.21 -24.32 5.86
CA LEU A 457 -0.26 -23.10 6.68
C LEU A 457 -1.55 -22.32 6.44
N ALA A 458 -2.05 -22.24 5.21
CA ALA A 458 -3.31 -21.57 4.91
C ALA A 458 -4.49 -22.23 5.63
N ALA A 459 -4.58 -23.57 5.62
CA ALA A 459 -5.61 -24.29 6.36
C ALA A 459 -5.52 -24.06 7.88
N ALA A 460 -4.31 -24.18 8.43
CA ALA A 460 -4.06 -23.98 9.85
C ALA A 460 -4.36 -22.52 10.30
N LEU A 461 -3.89 -21.54 9.54
CA LEU A 461 -4.13 -20.11 9.77
C LEU A 461 -5.61 -19.74 9.61
N GLY A 462 -6.28 -20.32 8.63
CA GLY A 462 -7.70 -20.09 8.37
C GLY A 462 -8.54 -20.38 9.60
N VAL A 463 -8.29 -21.51 10.26
CA VAL A 463 -8.95 -21.86 11.54
C VAL A 463 -8.41 -21.02 12.70
N ALA A 464 -7.09 -20.86 12.79
CA ALA A 464 -6.44 -20.13 13.87
C ALA A 464 -6.92 -18.67 14.00
N ALA A 465 -7.23 -18.01 12.88
CA ALA A 465 -7.75 -16.66 12.85
C ALA A 465 -9.05 -16.50 13.65
N PHE A 466 -9.91 -17.53 13.72
CA PHE A 466 -11.19 -17.49 14.44
C PHE A 466 -11.13 -18.00 15.87
N LEU A 467 -10.08 -18.74 16.26
CA LEU A 467 -9.90 -19.24 17.63
C LEU A 467 -9.98 -18.16 18.74
N PRO A 468 -9.58 -16.88 18.54
CA PRO A 468 -9.78 -15.82 19.52
C PRO A 468 -11.25 -15.49 19.87
N LEU A 469 -12.20 -16.01 19.08
CA LEU A 469 -13.63 -15.86 19.30
C LEU A 469 -14.24 -17.03 20.09
N ARG A 470 -13.51 -18.15 20.21
CA ARG A 470 -13.99 -19.35 20.89
C ARG A 470 -14.40 -19.04 22.34
N GLY A 471 -15.59 -19.48 22.72
CA GLY A 471 -16.13 -19.28 24.07
C GLY A 471 -16.61 -17.86 24.38
N ARG A 472 -16.64 -16.95 23.40
CA ARG A 472 -17.12 -15.56 23.58
C ARG A 472 -18.52 -15.41 23.00
N ASN A 473 -19.33 -14.53 23.60
CA ASN A 473 -20.60 -14.15 23.00
C ASN A 473 -20.35 -13.23 21.79
N ILE A 474 -20.58 -13.75 20.58
CA ILE A 474 -20.33 -13.10 19.30
C ILE A 474 -20.96 -11.70 19.21
N ARG A 475 -22.16 -11.51 19.78
CA ARG A 475 -22.87 -10.21 19.75
C ARG A 475 -22.19 -9.12 20.60
N ARG A 476 -21.31 -9.49 21.54
CA ARG A 476 -20.59 -8.57 22.43
C ARG A 476 -19.13 -8.37 22.05
N VAL A 477 -18.64 -9.07 21.02
CA VAL A 477 -17.25 -8.94 20.58
C VAL A 477 -17.03 -7.54 19.97
N PRO A 478 -15.98 -6.80 20.39
CA PRO A 478 -15.67 -5.50 19.80
C PRO A 478 -15.43 -5.61 18.29
N VAL A 479 -15.93 -4.64 17.52
CA VAL A 479 -15.73 -4.58 16.05
C VAL A 479 -14.24 -4.62 15.68
N ALA A 480 -13.36 -4.02 16.49
CA ALA A 480 -11.93 -4.07 16.25
C ALA A 480 -11.31 -5.47 16.42
N THR A 481 -11.95 -6.35 17.20
CA THR A 481 -11.56 -7.77 17.29
C THR A 481 -11.96 -8.51 16.02
N TRP A 482 -13.15 -8.26 15.48
CA TRP A 482 -13.55 -8.77 14.17
C TRP A 482 -12.61 -8.29 13.06
N GLY A 483 -12.19 -7.03 13.10
CA GLY A 483 -11.20 -6.50 12.16
C GLY A 483 -9.87 -7.26 12.18
N MET A 484 -9.37 -7.59 13.38
CA MET A 484 -8.16 -8.42 13.53
C MET A 484 -8.36 -9.84 12.99
N VAL A 485 -9.47 -10.51 13.34
CA VAL A 485 -9.81 -11.86 12.85
C VAL A 485 -9.87 -11.88 11.33
N LEU A 486 -10.60 -10.94 10.73
CA LEU A 486 -10.81 -10.89 9.28
C LEU A 486 -9.51 -10.58 8.53
N ALA A 487 -8.64 -9.71 9.08
CA ALA A 487 -7.36 -9.44 8.47
C ALA A 487 -6.43 -10.67 8.46
N HIS A 488 -6.36 -11.40 9.57
CA HIS A 488 -5.52 -12.61 9.65
C HIS A 488 -6.09 -13.75 8.80
N PHE A 489 -7.42 -13.89 8.75
CA PHE A 489 -8.08 -14.82 7.85
C PHE A 489 -7.82 -14.46 6.38
N GLY A 490 -7.82 -13.18 6.03
CA GLY A 490 -7.44 -12.70 4.70
C GLY A 490 -6.03 -13.13 4.28
N VAL A 491 -5.06 -13.11 5.21
CA VAL A 491 -3.71 -13.64 4.95
C VAL A 491 -3.75 -15.14 4.61
N ALA A 492 -4.56 -15.93 5.33
CA ALA A 492 -4.73 -17.35 5.05
C ALA A 492 -5.35 -17.60 3.67
N VAL A 493 -6.36 -16.81 3.30
CA VAL A 493 -7.04 -16.87 1.99
C VAL A 493 -6.08 -16.48 0.86
N SER A 494 -5.29 -15.41 1.02
CA SER A 494 -4.28 -15.04 0.02
C SER A 494 -3.20 -16.12 -0.11
N LEU A 495 -2.70 -16.66 1.00
CA LEU A 495 -1.69 -17.73 1.00
C LEU A 495 -2.21 -19.00 0.30
N PHE A 496 -3.48 -19.34 0.50
CA PHE A 496 -4.14 -20.44 -0.21
C PHE A 496 -4.13 -20.20 -1.73
N GLY A 497 -4.55 -19.02 -2.19
CA GLY A 497 -4.56 -18.69 -3.61
C GLY A 497 -3.16 -18.73 -4.24
N MET A 498 -2.14 -18.18 -3.55
CA MET A 498 -0.75 -18.22 -4.00
C MET A 498 -0.22 -19.65 -4.10
N ALA A 499 -0.51 -20.49 -3.11
CA ALA A 499 -0.08 -21.88 -3.09
C ALA A 499 -0.80 -22.73 -4.15
N CYS A 500 -2.09 -22.52 -4.36
CA CYS A 500 -2.86 -23.17 -5.43
C CYS A 500 -2.36 -22.81 -6.82
N GLU A 501 -2.12 -21.52 -7.07
CA GLU A 501 -1.59 -21.05 -8.36
C GLU A 501 -0.22 -21.67 -8.64
N SER A 502 0.67 -21.71 -7.65
CA SER A 502 2.00 -22.32 -7.81
C SER A 502 1.99 -23.85 -7.92
N ALA A 503 0.97 -24.54 -7.37
CA ALA A 503 0.88 -26.01 -7.38
C ALA A 503 0.09 -26.58 -8.55
N PHE A 504 -0.96 -25.89 -9.00
CA PHE A 504 -2.01 -26.47 -9.84
C PHE A 504 -2.24 -25.74 -11.18
N THR A 505 -1.46 -24.70 -11.50
CA THR A 505 -1.58 -24.01 -12.79
C THR A 505 -1.28 -24.96 -13.94
N GLN A 506 -2.15 -24.93 -14.94
CA GLN A 506 -1.98 -25.64 -16.20
C GLN A 506 -1.85 -24.64 -17.35
N GLU A 507 -0.92 -24.87 -18.26
CA GLU A 507 -0.62 -23.98 -19.38
C GLU A 507 -0.66 -24.75 -20.70
N ARG A 508 -1.21 -24.11 -21.74
CA ARG A 508 -1.14 -24.57 -23.11
C ARG A 508 -0.77 -23.40 -24.03
N LEU A 509 0.29 -23.60 -24.81
CA LEU A 509 0.68 -22.73 -25.92
C LEU A 509 0.57 -23.54 -27.21
N ALA A 510 -0.28 -23.09 -28.14
CA ALA A 510 -0.55 -23.81 -29.38
C ALA A 510 -0.75 -22.85 -30.56
N ALA A 511 -0.39 -23.30 -31.77
CA ALA A 511 -0.70 -22.61 -33.01
C ALA A 511 -1.93 -23.26 -33.66
N VAL A 512 -3.04 -22.53 -33.68
CA VAL A 512 -4.38 -23.05 -33.99
C VAL A 512 -4.94 -22.36 -35.22
N ALA A 513 -5.47 -23.12 -36.17
CA ALA A 513 -6.24 -22.57 -37.29
C ALA A 513 -7.69 -22.28 -36.85
N PRO A 514 -8.40 -21.31 -37.46
CA PRO A 514 -9.84 -21.16 -37.23
C PRO A 514 -10.59 -22.49 -37.43
N GLY A 515 -11.47 -22.83 -36.49
CA GLY A 515 -12.13 -24.13 -36.34
C GLY A 515 -11.37 -25.16 -35.49
N GLY A 516 -10.08 -24.93 -35.23
CA GLY A 516 -9.25 -25.80 -34.39
C GLY A 516 -9.61 -25.71 -32.91
N THR A 517 -9.46 -26.83 -32.20
CA THR A 517 -9.75 -26.94 -30.76
C THR A 517 -8.53 -27.47 -30.02
N GLU A 518 -8.20 -26.83 -28.90
CA GLU A 518 -7.14 -27.24 -27.98
C GLU A 518 -7.72 -27.52 -26.60
N GLN A 519 -7.07 -28.39 -25.83
CA GLN A 519 -7.50 -28.75 -24.47
C GLN A 519 -6.54 -28.18 -23.42
N VAL A 520 -7.11 -27.59 -22.36
CA VAL A 520 -6.38 -27.08 -21.19
C VAL A 520 -7.12 -27.49 -19.91
N GLY A 521 -6.58 -28.47 -19.19
CA GLY A 521 -7.32 -29.12 -18.10
C GLY A 521 -8.65 -29.68 -18.62
N ASP A 522 -9.76 -29.27 -18.01
CA ASP A 522 -11.12 -29.69 -18.37
C ASP A 522 -11.79 -28.79 -19.42
N PHE A 523 -11.06 -27.82 -19.97
CA PHE A 523 -11.58 -26.82 -20.92
C PHE A 523 -11.15 -27.11 -22.35
N ALA A 524 -12.14 -27.25 -23.23
CA ALA A 524 -11.98 -27.25 -24.67
C ALA A 524 -12.09 -25.81 -25.20
N VAL A 525 -11.01 -25.34 -25.82
CA VAL A 525 -10.90 -23.98 -26.37
C VAL A 525 -10.85 -24.07 -27.89
N THR A 526 -11.95 -23.68 -28.53
CA THR A 526 -12.08 -23.65 -29.99
C THR A 526 -11.86 -22.23 -30.50
N LEU A 527 -10.91 -22.03 -31.43
CA LEU A 527 -10.76 -20.77 -32.13
C LEU A 527 -11.83 -20.66 -33.22
N GLU A 528 -12.89 -19.89 -33.01
CA GLU A 528 -13.96 -19.76 -34.02
C GLU A 528 -13.51 -18.87 -35.19
N SER A 529 -12.93 -17.71 -34.87
CA SER A 529 -12.50 -16.73 -35.88
C SER A 529 -11.49 -15.75 -35.31
N VAL A 530 -10.78 -15.06 -36.21
CA VAL A 530 -9.94 -13.91 -35.88
C VAL A 530 -10.34 -12.78 -36.80
N THR A 531 -10.75 -11.64 -36.25
CA THR A 531 -11.30 -10.51 -37.02
C THR A 531 -10.68 -9.18 -36.60
N PRO A 532 -10.48 -8.24 -37.54
CA PRO A 532 -10.07 -6.89 -37.21
C PRO A 532 -11.24 -6.11 -36.58
N VAL A 533 -10.95 -5.37 -35.50
CA VAL A 533 -11.92 -4.54 -34.77
C VAL A 533 -11.34 -3.13 -34.60
N ALA A 534 -12.19 -2.11 -34.66
CA ALA A 534 -11.79 -0.72 -34.38
C ALA A 534 -12.38 -0.26 -33.03
N GLY A 535 -11.52 0.26 -32.15
CA GLY A 535 -11.88 0.90 -30.90
C GLY A 535 -11.87 2.43 -30.98
N PRO A 536 -12.03 3.13 -29.85
CA PRO A 536 -12.11 4.59 -29.83
C PRO A 536 -10.84 5.30 -30.33
N ASN A 537 -9.67 4.76 -29.99
CA ASN A 537 -8.36 5.32 -30.32
C ASN A 537 -7.30 4.24 -30.66
N TRP A 538 -7.76 3.04 -31.04
CA TRP A 538 -6.93 1.91 -31.41
C TRP A 538 -7.64 1.03 -32.44
N THR A 539 -6.88 0.22 -33.18
CA THR A 539 -7.39 -0.94 -33.93
C THR A 539 -6.87 -2.21 -33.30
N ALA A 540 -7.56 -3.34 -33.48
CA ALA A 540 -7.16 -4.60 -32.90
C ALA A 540 -7.39 -5.77 -33.84
N ILE A 541 -6.61 -6.82 -33.62
CA ILE A 541 -6.97 -8.17 -34.05
C ILE A 541 -7.60 -8.86 -32.85
N GLU A 542 -8.86 -9.27 -32.99
CA GLU A 542 -9.63 -9.96 -31.95
C GLU A 542 -9.82 -11.43 -32.33
N ALA A 543 -9.47 -12.34 -31.43
CA ALA A 543 -9.79 -13.75 -31.56
C ALA A 543 -11.08 -14.06 -30.82
N ARG A 544 -11.98 -14.82 -31.45
CA ARG A 544 -13.20 -15.32 -30.81
C ARG A 544 -12.96 -16.78 -30.39
N LEU A 545 -12.80 -17.00 -29.09
CA LEU A 545 -12.53 -18.32 -28.51
C LEU A 545 -13.80 -18.86 -27.85
N ALA A 546 -14.35 -19.96 -28.36
CA ALA A 546 -15.43 -20.68 -27.70
C ALA A 546 -14.84 -21.66 -26.69
N VAL A 547 -15.12 -21.43 -25.42
CA VAL A 547 -14.60 -22.23 -24.30
C VAL A 547 -15.73 -23.07 -23.71
N SER A 548 -15.62 -24.39 -23.81
CA SER A 548 -16.55 -25.35 -23.20
C SER A 548 -15.84 -26.14 -22.10
N GLU A 549 -16.46 -26.24 -20.94
CA GLU A 549 -16.00 -27.08 -19.82
C GLU A 549 -16.79 -28.39 -19.84
N ASN A 550 -16.10 -29.53 -19.90
CA ASN A 550 -16.75 -30.86 -19.86
C ASN A 550 -17.94 -31.04 -20.83
N GLY A 551 -17.90 -30.37 -22.00
CA GLY A 551 -18.97 -30.43 -23.00
C GLY A 551 -20.20 -29.56 -22.70
N GLY A 552 -20.13 -28.68 -21.70
CA GLY A 552 -21.17 -27.69 -21.39
C GLY A 552 -21.30 -26.59 -22.45
N ALA A 553 -22.28 -25.70 -22.26
CA ALA A 553 -22.51 -24.58 -23.18
C ALA A 553 -21.25 -23.68 -23.27
N PRO A 554 -20.81 -23.31 -24.49
CA PRO A 554 -19.58 -22.55 -24.66
C PRO A 554 -19.75 -21.11 -24.19
N VAL A 555 -18.74 -20.58 -23.50
CA VAL A 555 -18.59 -19.16 -23.18
C VAL A 555 -17.56 -18.57 -24.15
N ILE A 556 -17.88 -17.41 -24.71
CA ILE A 556 -17.00 -16.74 -25.67
C ILE A 556 -16.01 -15.84 -24.95
N LEU A 557 -14.72 -16.03 -25.21
CA LEU A 557 -13.64 -15.14 -24.81
C LEU A 557 -13.07 -14.41 -26.03
N THR A 558 -12.78 -13.12 -25.85
CA THR A 558 -12.35 -12.23 -26.94
C THR A 558 -11.01 -11.54 -26.63
N PRO A 559 -9.89 -12.28 -26.55
CA PRO A 559 -8.58 -11.64 -26.38
C PRO A 559 -8.20 -10.82 -27.62
N GLN A 560 -7.48 -9.72 -27.41
CA GLN A 560 -7.15 -8.77 -28.47
C GLN A 560 -5.64 -8.50 -28.53
N ALA A 561 -5.14 -8.25 -29.74
CA ALA A 561 -3.86 -7.59 -29.97
C ALA A 561 -4.16 -6.18 -30.51
N ARG A 562 -4.00 -5.16 -29.67
CA ARG A 562 -4.32 -3.75 -30.00
C ARG A 562 -3.13 -3.02 -30.57
N ASN A 563 -3.40 -2.07 -31.47
CA ASN A 563 -2.46 -1.14 -32.08
C ASN A 563 -2.99 0.29 -31.91
N PHE A 564 -2.22 1.12 -31.23
CA PHE A 564 -2.47 2.54 -31.05
C PHE A 564 -1.63 3.34 -32.05
N TRP A 565 -2.11 4.53 -32.43
CA TRP A 565 -1.40 5.43 -33.36
C TRP A 565 -0.85 6.70 -32.69
N SER A 566 -1.19 6.97 -31.42
CA SER A 566 -0.67 8.12 -30.68
C SER A 566 -0.60 7.87 -29.15
N PRO A 567 0.59 7.57 -28.60
CA PRO A 567 1.80 7.23 -29.36
C PRO A 567 1.65 5.88 -30.08
N PRO A 568 2.34 5.64 -31.20
CA PRO A 568 2.32 4.35 -31.88
C PRO A 568 2.87 3.24 -30.99
N GLN A 569 2.02 2.28 -30.61
CA GLN A 569 2.42 1.13 -29.77
C GLN A 569 1.41 -0.01 -29.91
N SER A 570 1.90 -1.24 -29.88
CA SER A 570 1.06 -2.44 -29.81
C SER A 570 0.97 -2.94 -28.37
N THR A 571 -0.22 -3.35 -27.94
CA THR A 571 -0.48 -3.96 -26.63
C THR A 571 -1.27 -5.26 -26.80
N SER A 572 -1.25 -6.10 -25.77
CA SER A 572 -2.04 -7.33 -25.74
C SER A 572 -3.07 -7.22 -24.62
N GLU A 573 -4.31 -7.57 -24.92
CA GLU A 573 -5.40 -7.56 -23.96
C GLU A 573 -5.83 -9.01 -23.75
N SER A 574 -5.59 -9.51 -22.54
CA SER A 574 -6.00 -10.86 -22.19
C SER A 574 -7.51 -10.94 -21.97
N ALA A 575 -8.09 -12.09 -22.29
CA ALA A 575 -9.46 -12.41 -21.93
C ALA A 575 -9.48 -13.34 -20.72
N LEU A 576 -10.34 -13.01 -19.75
CA LEU A 576 -10.47 -13.72 -18.49
C LEU A 576 -11.86 -14.33 -18.35
N LEU A 577 -11.93 -15.64 -18.08
CA LEU A 577 -13.13 -16.31 -17.58
C LEU A 577 -12.97 -16.56 -16.08
N THR A 578 -13.56 -15.69 -15.26
CA THR A 578 -13.53 -15.86 -13.80
C THR A 578 -14.64 -16.82 -13.36
N ARG A 579 -14.25 -17.83 -12.58
CA ARG A 579 -15.14 -18.78 -11.94
C ARG A 579 -14.92 -18.77 -10.42
N TRP A 580 -15.72 -19.55 -9.70
CA TRP A 580 -15.58 -19.68 -8.25
C TRP A 580 -14.31 -20.47 -7.86
N ASP A 581 -13.85 -21.37 -8.73
CA ASP A 581 -12.75 -22.32 -8.53
C ASP A 581 -11.46 -21.92 -9.23
N GLY A 582 -11.43 -20.80 -9.95
CA GLY A 582 -10.24 -20.34 -10.66
C GLY A 582 -10.53 -19.34 -11.75
N GLN A 583 -9.52 -19.13 -12.59
CA GLN A 583 -9.62 -18.22 -13.72
C GLN A 583 -8.97 -18.87 -14.95
N LEU A 584 -9.73 -18.92 -16.05
CA LEU A 584 -9.15 -19.22 -17.37
C LEU A 584 -8.66 -17.91 -17.97
N TYR A 585 -7.43 -17.92 -18.43
CA TYR A 585 -6.75 -16.77 -18.98
C TYR A 585 -6.36 -17.10 -20.42
N ALA A 586 -6.71 -16.25 -21.38
CA ALA A 586 -6.38 -16.45 -22.78
C ALA A 586 -5.74 -15.20 -23.38
N VAL A 587 -4.66 -15.40 -24.15
CA VAL A 587 -3.96 -14.34 -24.90
C VAL A 587 -3.79 -14.78 -26.35
N LEU A 588 -4.02 -13.82 -27.25
CA LEU A 588 -3.74 -13.96 -28.67
C LEU A 588 -2.30 -13.51 -28.95
N GLY A 589 -1.51 -14.40 -29.54
CA GLY A 589 -0.18 -14.11 -30.07
C GLY A 589 -0.20 -13.74 -31.56
N GLN A 590 0.96 -13.84 -32.20
CA GLN A 590 1.11 -13.52 -33.62
C GLN A 590 0.55 -14.63 -34.53
N GLN A 591 0.22 -14.24 -35.77
CA GLN A 591 -0.06 -15.19 -36.83
C GLN A 591 1.25 -15.81 -37.32
N ALA A 592 1.30 -17.14 -37.41
CA ALA A 592 2.40 -17.88 -38.00
C ALA A 592 2.37 -17.77 -39.55
N GLU A 593 3.49 -18.04 -40.19
CA GLU A 593 3.64 -17.97 -41.66
C GLU A 593 2.67 -18.91 -42.41
N ASP A 594 2.25 -20.00 -41.76
CA ASP A 594 1.29 -20.97 -42.29
C ASP A 594 -0.18 -20.57 -42.09
N GLY A 595 -0.44 -19.37 -41.57
CA GLY A 595 -1.77 -18.81 -41.37
C GLY A 595 -2.43 -19.17 -40.03
N ARG A 596 -1.82 -20.03 -39.19
CA ARG A 596 -2.32 -20.36 -37.85
C ARG A 596 -2.04 -19.25 -36.84
N TRP A 597 -2.85 -19.15 -35.81
CA TRP A 597 -2.69 -18.16 -34.74
C TRP A 597 -2.10 -18.79 -33.49
N GLN A 598 -1.09 -18.15 -32.91
CA GLN A 598 -0.59 -18.55 -31.60
C GLN A 598 -1.60 -18.15 -30.53
N ILE A 599 -2.04 -19.12 -29.73
CA ILE A 599 -2.92 -18.88 -28.58
C ILE A 599 -2.22 -19.45 -27.35
N ARG A 600 -2.17 -18.65 -26.30
CA ARG A 600 -1.69 -19.07 -24.99
C ARG A 600 -2.85 -19.04 -24.00
N VAL A 601 -3.13 -20.19 -23.39
CA VAL A 601 -4.24 -20.35 -22.45
C VAL A 601 -3.72 -20.97 -21.16
N TRP A 602 -4.17 -20.43 -20.03
CA TRP A 602 -3.87 -20.96 -18.70
C TRP A 602 -5.15 -21.21 -17.92
N TRP A 603 -5.21 -22.36 -17.25
CA TRP A 603 -6.15 -22.58 -16.16
C TRP A 603 -5.43 -22.41 -14.83
N LYS A 604 -5.91 -21.47 -14.01
CA LYS A 604 -5.30 -21.12 -12.71
C LYS A 604 -6.30 -21.35 -11.58
N PRO A 605 -6.30 -22.55 -10.95
CA PRO A 605 -7.20 -22.87 -9.85
C PRO A 605 -7.01 -21.93 -8.66
N PHE A 606 -8.12 -21.42 -8.13
CA PHE A 606 -8.23 -20.57 -6.94
C PHE A 606 -7.35 -19.31 -6.92
N VAL A 607 -6.80 -18.87 -8.07
CA VAL A 607 -5.94 -17.68 -8.15
C VAL A 607 -6.64 -16.42 -7.62
N THR A 608 -7.96 -16.34 -7.76
CA THR A 608 -8.76 -15.21 -7.27
C THR A 608 -8.72 -15.02 -5.76
N PHE A 609 -8.38 -16.07 -5.01
CA PHE A 609 -8.26 -16.02 -3.55
C PHE A 609 -7.09 -15.13 -3.10
N ILE A 610 -6.08 -14.91 -3.96
CA ILE A 610 -5.01 -13.94 -3.70
C ILE A 610 -5.62 -12.57 -3.40
N TRP A 611 -6.52 -12.11 -4.28
CA TRP A 611 -7.14 -10.79 -4.18
C TRP A 611 -8.31 -10.74 -3.21
N TYR A 612 -9.12 -11.81 -3.12
CA TYR A 612 -10.14 -11.90 -2.06
C TYR A 612 -9.52 -11.82 -0.66
N GLY A 613 -8.38 -12.47 -0.44
CA GLY A 613 -7.62 -12.35 0.79
C GLY A 613 -7.11 -10.92 1.03
N GLY A 614 -6.57 -10.25 -0.01
CA GLY A 614 -6.18 -8.84 0.06
C GLY A 614 -7.32 -7.89 0.45
N LEU A 615 -8.51 -8.10 -0.13
CA LEU A 615 -9.73 -7.35 0.23
C LEU A 615 -10.17 -7.62 1.67
N LEU A 616 -10.08 -8.87 2.15
CA LEU A 616 -10.37 -9.21 3.54
C LEU A 616 -9.38 -8.56 4.53
N ILE A 617 -8.09 -8.49 4.16
CA ILE A 617 -7.05 -7.78 4.92
C ILE A 617 -7.41 -6.29 5.05
N ALA A 618 -7.73 -5.63 3.93
CA ALA A 618 -8.14 -4.23 3.93
C ALA A 618 -9.43 -4.00 4.74
N LEU A 619 -10.45 -4.84 4.56
CA LEU A 619 -11.71 -4.78 5.31
C LEU A 619 -11.47 -4.95 6.82
N GLY A 620 -10.60 -5.88 7.21
CA GLY A 620 -10.20 -6.06 8.61
C GLY A 620 -9.58 -4.79 9.22
N GLY A 621 -8.73 -4.10 8.46
CA GLY A 621 -8.19 -2.79 8.84
C GLY A 621 -9.28 -1.73 9.01
N ILE A 622 -10.21 -1.62 8.06
CA ILE A 622 -11.35 -0.69 8.12
C ILE A 622 -12.22 -0.94 9.36
N LEU A 623 -12.56 -2.20 9.64
CA LEU A 623 -13.33 -2.59 10.84
C LEU A 623 -12.58 -2.24 12.13
N SER A 624 -11.25 -2.37 12.15
CA SER A 624 -10.41 -1.96 13.28
C SER A 624 -10.48 -0.45 13.53
N ILE A 625 -10.42 0.37 12.48
CA ILE A 625 -10.59 1.83 12.57
C ILE A 625 -11.99 2.17 13.05
N ALA A 626 -13.02 1.68 12.37
CA ALA A 626 -14.43 1.96 12.68
C ALA A 626 -14.79 1.57 14.12
N GLY A 627 -14.33 0.40 14.57
CA GLY A 627 -14.54 -0.07 15.93
C GLY A 627 -13.92 0.83 16.99
N ARG A 628 -12.71 1.36 16.74
CA ARG A 628 -12.01 2.24 17.68
C ARG A 628 -12.58 3.65 17.68
N VAL A 629 -12.87 4.22 16.51
CA VAL A 629 -13.51 5.54 16.39
C VAL A 629 -14.85 5.53 17.11
N ARG A 630 -15.66 4.48 16.94
CA ARG A 630 -16.94 4.33 17.66
C ARG A 630 -16.77 4.35 19.18
N VAL A 631 -15.74 3.69 19.71
CA VAL A 631 -15.44 3.69 21.15
C VAL A 631 -14.97 5.06 21.62
N ASP A 632 -14.08 5.72 20.88
CA ASP A 632 -13.58 7.06 21.21
C ASP A 632 -14.71 8.10 21.19
N VAL A 633 -15.58 8.06 20.18
CA VAL A 633 -16.76 8.95 20.08
C VAL A 633 -17.72 8.72 21.25
N ARG A 634 -17.99 7.46 21.62
CA ARG A 634 -18.82 7.15 22.80
C ARG A 634 -18.20 7.66 24.09
N ARG A 635 -16.88 7.51 24.26
CA ARG A 635 -16.17 8.02 25.44
C ARG A 635 -16.27 9.54 25.54
N ARG A 636 -16.12 10.26 24.41
CA ARG A 636 -16.25 11.72 24.37
C ARG A 636 -17.66 12.19 24.73
N HIS A 637 -18.70 11.57 24.16
CA HIS A 637 -20.08 11.90 24.51
C HIS A 637 -20.39 11.63 25.99
N ALA A 638 -19.90 10.51 26.54
CA ALA A 638 -20.08 10.19 27.95
C ALA A 638 -19.37 11.22 28.85
N ALA A 639 -18.15 11.64 28.50
CA ALA A 639 -17.41 12.66 29.23
C ALA A 639 -18.09 14.03 29.17
N ALA A 640 -18.60 14.44 28.00
CA ALA A 640 -19.34 15.69 27.82
C ALA A 640 -20.63 15.71 28.65
N LYS A 641 -21.44 14.65 28.57
CA LYS A 641 -22.66 14.50 29.39
C LYS A 641 -22.35 14.46 30.88
N GLY A 642 -21.22 13.85 31.27
CA GLY A 642 -20.75 13.86 32.65
C GLY A 642 -20.34 15.26 33.14
N ALA A 643 -19.74 16.08 32.26
CA ALA A 643 -19.40 17.46 32.57
C ALA A 643 -20.66 18.36 32.66
N GLU A 644 -21.60 18.21 31.74
CA GLU A 644 -22.91 18.87 31.77
C GLU A 644 -23.65 18.56 33.07
N ARG A 645 -23.76 17.27 33.44
CA ARG A 645 -24.39 16.86 34.70
C ARG A 645 -23.69 17.42 35.94
N ARG A 646 -22.35 17.59 35.91
CA ARG A 646 -21.62 18.23 37.02
C ARG A 646 -21.94 19.72 37.09
N ALA A 647 -21.96 20.42 35.95
CA ALA A 647 -22.33 21.82 35.89
C ALA A 647 -23.78 22.04 36.38
N ASP A 648 -24.71 21.15 36.01
CA ASP A 648 -26.10 21.19 36.49
C ASP A 648 -26.18 20.99 38.02
N LEU A 649 -25.42 20.04 38.56
CA LEU A 649 -25.39 19.77 40.00
C LEU A 649 -24.76 20.92 40.79
N GLU A 650 -23.69 21.53 40.27
CA GLU A 650 -23.08 22.74 40.83
C GLU A 650 -24.06 23.93 40.81
N ALA A 651 -24.80 24.12 39.70
CA ALA A 651 -25.83 25.14 39.58
C ALA A 651 -27.01 24.94 40.54
N LEU A 652 -27.31 23.69 40.91
CA LEU A 652 -28.36 23.33 41.87
C LEU A 652 -27.89 23.38 43.34
N GLY A 653 -26.64 23.78 43.61
CA GLY A 653 -26.09 23.87 44.98
C GLY A 653 -25.81 22.52 45.63
N ALA A 654 -25.78 21.43 44.86
CA ALA A 654 -25.38 20.13 45.36
C ALA A 654 -23.85 20.11 45.56
N GLY A 655 -23.38 19.67 46.74
CA GLY A 655 -21.96 19.60 47.07
C GLY A 655 -21.13 18.78 46.06
N PRO A 656 -19.81 18.98 46.00
CA PRO A 656 -18.96 18.44 44.94
C PRO A 656 -19.07 16.92 44.84
N VAL A 657 -19.44 16.42 43.66
CA VAL A 657 -19.45 14.99 43.37
C VAL A 657 -18.01 14.52 43.20
N PRO A 658 -17.54 13.50 43.94
CA PRO A 658 -16.17 13.00 43.78
C PRO A 658 -15.91 12.55 42.35
N ALA A 659 -14.71 12.87 41.84
CA ALA A 659 -14.29 12.43 40.52
C ALA A 659 -14.34 10.90 40.42
N ALA A 660 -14.97 10.37 39.37
CA ALA A 660 -14.90 8.95 39.07
C ALA A 660 -13.43 8.57 38.85
N ALA A 661 -12.94 7.58 39.60
CA ALA A 661 -11.60 7.03 39.41
C ALA A 661 -11.44 6.54 37.95
N GLU A 662 -10.39 7.03 37.27
CA GLU A 662 -10.09 6.81 35.85
C GLU A 662 -9.82 5.34 35.47
#